data_AF-A0AAJ2TAQ6-F1
#
_entry.id   AF-A0AAJ2TAQ6-F1
#
_cell.length_a   1.000
_cell.length_b   1.000
_cell.length_c   1.000
_cell.angle_alpha   90.00
_cell.angle_beta   90.00
_cell.angle_gamma   90.00
#
_symmetry.space_group_name_H-M   'P 1'
#
loop_
_entity.id
_entity.type
_entity.pdbx_description
1 polymer ?
#
loop_
_entity_poly.entity_id
_entity_poly.type
_entity_poly.pdbx_seq_one_letter_code
_entity_poly.pdbx_strand_id
1 'polypeptide(L)'
;MEIKDILKNGEYDLLTDFSKEEIKWLNDKIKIRKDGKAGVECIVRGMNRDNDYFELKPEEIVRQLYAYKLIETYGYPKELLDFEVLTTFAGREKIREKRIDIAIYENSKKKKISTIIEVKRPNVTDENKIEGDEFSTPKEQMASYCKQNQVQIGVIANGGNLLKFYKFPDFDNELSLTTFPSYKESIDDWVNGQRFTLKQLMIYDRLNNETLKEIISEVEQRFGANDSSDKAFDELFKLIFTKLYDEKISADDADAISNQMRYGNKSLKEIDDRQFRTLEFRAKEQERADDVYKNISDLYERAKKKWPGVFPSNSKLEMQKATVKSCVKELQNVKLFNSNLEVVDEAFEQLVNKGQKGDMGQYFTPRYVIDMCVKMLNPSPDEKMIDTAAGSCGFPMHTIFHSWNILNPNKDNLFTTAKRTQREEDYVKDNVFGLDFSEKSVRVGRMLNIVAGDGHTNVIELNTLDYENWTKDYVRNEEWSDKYREGFDRLKNISRNPKADSDRERFKEFDFDIVMANPPFAGKLTNKEQLRQYLLGRKEGDEKADLQNTIGRDVLFIERNIDFLKPGGRMAVVLPQGRFNNSDEKYIRNYILERCRLLGVVGLHGYVFKPHTSTKTSVLFVQKWTNEVDETRGYSNICPKPEADENGNIDYPIFFATMQEPSKNGSGDKIYVSENYVTWTFYEYETINVITRRSDGAVISEQEYEIERSKKTFRKSHYKIQAETKVTKIEKTNKDDETRFIRDLFVEEYGDLNTHRHWQLENVEFVIKQNKKSDEKPERLSIEEYLLLDSSEKDNYKKSPILGKNNNQLISYDEYNQLSSEWKKYYKVSEEINEFTERIKDTHGHIFVKHDLFNHDPELENKNPYNLYSQDGIAEAFLEFARQEGLSFVKES
;
A
#
# COMPACT_ATOMS: atom_id res chain seq x y z
N MET A 1 -10.44 5.65 52.12
CA MET A 1 -11.81 5.42 51.62
C MET A 1 -11.70 5.40 50.11
N GLU A 2 -12.15 4.33 49.50
CA GLU A 2 -12.17 4.10 48.06
C GLU A 2 -13.64 4.08 47.57
N ILE A 3 -13.84 4.18 46.25
CA ILE A 3 -15.15 4.07 45.60
C ILE A 3 -15.90 2.81 46.05
N LYS A 4 -15.19 1.69 46.22
CA LYS A 4 -15.76 0.42 46.69
C LYS A 4 -16.35 0.49 48.11
N ASP A 5 -15.90 1.44 48.93
CA ASP A 5 -16.39 1.66 50.29
C ASP A 5 -17.67 2.53 50.31
N ILE A 6 -17.98 3.18 49.18
CA ILE A 6 -19.10 4.13 49.01
C ILE A 6 -20.27 3.47 48.27
N LEU A 7 -19.97 2.67 47.25
CA LEU A 7 -20.94 1.93 46.47
C LEU A 7 -21.47 0.71 47.24
N LYS A 8 -22.71 0.27 46.94
CA LYS A 8 -23.25 -0.97 47.55
C LYS A 8 -22.55 -2.20 46.95
N ASN A 9 -22.61 -3.33 47.65
CA ASN A 9 -22.08 -4.61 47.15
C ASN A 9 -22.58 -4.91 45.73
N GLY A 10 -21.64 -5.14 44.79
CA GLY A 10 -21.90 -5.42 43.38
C GLY A 10 -22.02 -4.19 42.46
N GLU A 11 -22.19 -2.96 43.00
CA GLU A 11 -22.25 -1.74 42.16
C GLU A 11 -20.88 -1.34 41.61
N TYR A 12 -19.81 -1.65 42.34
CA TYR A 12 -18.45 -1.38 41.89
C TYR A 12 -18.10 -2.18 40.61
N ASP A 13 -18.55 -3.44 40.54
CA ASP A 13 -18.29 -4.32 39.40
C ASP A 13 -19.10 -3.91 38.15
N LEU A 14 -20.10 -3.04 38.30
CA LEU A 14 -20.89 -2.48 37.20
C LEU A 14 -20.22 -1.26 36.55
N LEU A 15 -19.10 -0.75 37.09
CA LEU A 15 -18.35 0.38 36.53
C LEU A 15 -17.48 -0.05 35.32
N THR A 16 -18.04 -0.80 34.39
CA THR A 16 -17.32 -1.42 33.26
C THR A 16 -16.91 -0.43 32.17
N ASP A 17 -17.50 0.78 32.14
CA ASP A 17 -17.13 1.80 31.16
C ASP A 17 -15.78 2.48 31.48
N PHE A 18 -15.20 2.22 32.65
CA PHE A 18 -14.02 2.92 33.13
C PHE A 18 -12.80 2.02 33.26
N SER A 19 -11.64 2.53 32.84
CA SER A 19 -10.36 1.83 32.98
C SER A 19 -9.90 1.80 34.45
N LYS A 20 -8.95 0.92 34.76
CA LYS A 20 -8.33 0.88 36.10
C LYS A 20 -7.63 2.19 36.45
N GLU A 21 -7.05 2.89 35.45
CA GLU A 21 -6.44 4.21 35.65
C GLU A 21 -7.49 5.27 35.99
N GLU A 22 -8.64 5.28 35.30
CA GLU A 22 -9.73 6.23 35.55
C GLU A 22 -10.33 6.06 36.95
N ILE A 23 -10.57 4.81 37.37
CA ILE A 23 -11.03 4.50 38.74
C ILE A 23 -10.00 4.91 39.78
N LYS A 24 -8.71 4.64 39.52
CA LYS A 24 -7.61 5.04 40.41
C LYS A 24 -7.54 6.56 40.55
N TRP A 25 -7.69 7.30 39.46
CA TRP A 25 -7.68 8.77 39.46
C TRP A 25 -8.71 9.36 40.43
N LEU A 26 -9.94 8.83 40.44
CA LEU A 26 -10.97 9.32 41.35
C LEU A 26 -10.71 8.89 42.79
N ASN A 27 -10.27 7.63 43.02
CA ASN A 27 -9.88 7.15 44.36
C ASN A 27 -8.82 8.06 45.02
N ASP A 28 -7.80 8.46 44.26
CA ASP A 28 -6.72 9.33 44.75
C ASP A 28 -7.21 10.75 45.14
N LYS A 29 -8.41 11.13 44.67
CA LYS A 29 -9.04 12.44 44.92
C LYS A 29 -10.11 12.42 46.02
N ILE A 30 -10.44 11.26 46.60
CA ILE A 30 -11.44 11.17 47.68
C ILE A 30 -10.89 11.84 48.94
N LYS A 31 -11.69 12.74 49.52
CA LYS A 31 -11.43 13.46 50.76
C LYS A 31 -12.59 13.29 51.73
N ILE A 32 -12.38 13.69 52.99
CA ILE A 32 -13.43 13.69 54.02
C ILE A 32 -14.00 15.10 54.11
N ARG A 33 -15.32 15.21 54.00
CA ARG A 33 -16.08 16.45 54.15
C ARG A 33 -16.15 16.90 55.60
N LYS A 34 -16.58 18.15 55.81
CA LYS A 34 -16.81 18.70 57.16
C LYS A 34 -17.83 17.90 57.98
N ASP A 35 -18.78 17.24 57.33
CA ASP A 35 -19.81 16.39 57.95
C ASP A 35 -19.35 14.93 58.16
N GLY A 36 -18.08 14.62 57.87
CA GLY A 36 -17.48 13.28 58.04
C GLY A 36 -17.75 12.31 56.88
N LYS A 37 -18.54 12.69 55.86
CA LYS A 37 -18.80 11.84 54.70
C LYS A 37 -17.70 11.92 53.65
N ALA A 38 -17.70 10.97 52.71
CA ALA A 38 -16.83 11.02 51.54
C ALA A 38 -17.18 12.23 50.65
N GLY A 39 -16.16 12.91 50.15
CA GLY A 39 -16.33 13.97 49.17
C GLY A 39 -15.18 14.08 48.17
N VAL A 40 -15.38 14.89 47.15
CA VAL A 40 -14.41 15.13 46.08
C VAL A 40 -14.40 16.61 45.68
N GLU A 41 -13.23 17.10 45.27
CA GLU A 41 -13.15 18.36 44.54
C GLU A 41 -13.58 18.13 43.09
N CYS A 42 -14.66 18.78 42.67
CA CYS A 42 -15.27 18.51 41.38
C CYS A 42 -14.33 18.94 40.24
N ILE A 43 -14.05 18.03 39.29
CA ILE A 43 -13.12 18.31 38.17
C ILE A 43 -13.54 19.55 37.36
N VAL A 44 -14.85 19.82 37.26
CA VAL A 44 -15.39 20.99 36.55
C VAL A 44 -15.52 22.21 37.48
N ARG A 45 -16.17 22.07 38.64
CA ARG A 45 -16.60 23.19 39.49
C ARG A 45 -15.66 23.56 40.64
N GLY A 46 -14.68 22.72 40.98
CA GLY A 46 -13.84 22.91 42.17
C GLY A 46 -14.57 22.56 43.47
N MET A 47 -14.35 23.34 44.54
CA MET A 47 -15.03 23.20 45.83
C MET A 47 -16.46 23.78 45.80
N ASN A 48 -17.30 23.36 46.76
CA ASN A 48 -18.65 23.89 46.89
C ASN A 48 -18.65 25.32 47.51
N ARG A 49 -19.83 25.94 47.58
CA ARG A 49 -20.00 27.33 48.07
C ARG A 49 -19.58 27.54 49.53
N ASP A 50 -19.55 26.47 50.33
CA ASP A 50 -19.14 26.50 51.74
C ASP A 50 -17.63 26.21 51.91
N ASN A 51 -16.88 26.24 50.81
CA ASN A 51 -15.47 25.89 50.74
C ASN A 51 -15.20 24.48 51.33
N ASP A 52 -16.07 23.52 50.97
CA ASP A 52 -16.00 22.10 51.32
C ASP A 52 -16.11 21.24 50.03
N TYR A 53 -15.84 19.94 50.14
CA TYR A 53 -15.94 19.00 49.03
C TYR A 53 -17.41 18.67 48.69
N PHE A 54 -17.69 18.31 47.43
CA PHE A 54 -19.01 17.79 47.04
C PHE A 54 -19.19 16.37 47.61
N GLU A 55 -20.38 16.01 48.09
CA GLU A 55 -20.68 14.63 48.56
C GLU A 55 -20.44 13.64 47.44
N LEU A 56 -19.60 12.64 47.68
CA LEU A 56 -19.32 11.62 46.69
C LEU A 56 -20.41 10.53 46.76
N LYS A 57 -21.58 10.85 46.22
CA LYS A 57 -22.69 9.90 46.05
C LYS A 57 -22.43 8.96 44.85
N PRO A 58 -23.12 7.82 44.75
CA PRO A 58 -22.97 6.90 43.61
C PRO A 58 -23.09 7.58 42.24
N GLU A 59 -24.05 8.48 42.06
CA GLU A 59 -24.24 9.24 40.82
C GLU A 59 -23.12 10.27 40.60
N GLU A 60 -22.61 10.89 41.68
CA GLU A 60 -21.48 11.83 41.59
C GLU A 60 -20.18 11.10 41.19
N ILE A 61 -19.98 9.84 41.63
CA ILE A 61 -18.85 9.00 41.19
C ILE A 61 -18.88 8.85 39.66
N VAL A 62 -20.02 8.41 39.12
CA VAL A 62 -20.20 8.23 37.66
C VAL A 62 -20.02 9.56 36.92
N ARG A 63 -20.56 10.66 37.46
CA ARG A 63 -20.46 12.00 36.87
C ARG A 63 -19.00 12.49 36.79
N GLN A 64 -18.22 12.30 37.85
CA GLN A 64 -16.79 12.69 37.87
C GLN A 64 -15.96 11.86 36.89
N LEU A 65 -16.23 10.55 36.81
CA LEU A 65 -15.51 9.65 35.90
C LEU A 65 -15.80 9.96 34.42
N TYR A 66 -17.06 10.19 34.03
CA TYR A 66 -17.35 10.60 32.65
C TYR A 66 -16.79 11.98 32.32
N ALA A 67 -16.82 12.94 33.26
CA ALA A 67 -16.21 14.24 33.00
C ALA A 67 -14.68 14.15 32.83
N TYR A 68 -14.01 13.31 33.62
CA TYR A 68 -12.59 12.99 33.41
C TYR A 68 -12.36 12.39 32.03
N LYS A 69 -13.15 11.39 31.65
CA LYS A 69 -13.07 10.72 30.34
C LYS A 69 -13.32 11.69 29.18
N LEU A 70 -14.28 12.59 29.30
CA LEU A 70 -14.55 13.65 28.31
C LEU A 70 -13.34 14.56 28.13
N ILE A 71 -12.67 14.95 29.21
CA ILE A 71 -11.54 15.88 29.16
C ILE A 71 -10.26 15.19 28.65
N GLU A 72 -9.88 14.07 29.28
CA GLU A 72 -8.59 13.43 29.02
C GLU A 72 -8.62 12.48 27.83
N THR A 73 -9.71 11.72 27.66
CA THR A 73 -9.81 10.69 26.61
C THR A 73 -10.41 11.27 25.33
N TYR A 74 -11.50 12.03 25.44
CA TYR A 74 -12.21 12.61 24.28
C TYR A 74 -11.79 14.05 23.95
N GLY A 75 -10.90 14.65 24.74
CA GLY A 75 -10.25 15.93 24.44
C GLY A 75 -11.15 17.17 24.55
N TYR A 76 -12.26 17.10 25.28
CA TYR A 76 -13.13 18.27 25.51
C TYR A 76 -12.45 19.28 26.45
N PRO A 77 -12.35 20.56 26.05
CA PRO A 77 -11.87 21.60 26.97
C PRO A 77 -12.80 21.70 28.19
N LYS A 78 -12.21 21.73 29.40
CA LYS A 78 -12.94 21.79 30.69
C LYS A 78 -13.95 22.94 30.73
N GLU A 79 -13.63 24.07 30.12
CA GLU A 79 -14.50 25.25 30.06
C GLU A 79 -15.79 25.04 29.25
N LEU A 80 -15.90 23.97 28.46
CA LEU A 80 -17.11 23.63 27.73
C LEU A 80 -18.07 22.73 28.51
N LEU A 81 -17.67 22.25 29.70
CA LEU A 81 -18.52 21.43 30.56
C LEU A 81 -19.10 22.29 31.69
N ASP A 82 -20.37 22.08 32.03
CA ASP A 82 -20.98 22.53 33.28
C ASP A 82 -21.80 21.42 33.92
N PHE A 83 -21.87 21.44 35.26
CA PHE A 83 -22.68 20.51 36.04
C PHE A 83 -23.87 21.21 36.68
N GLU A 84 -24.96 20.47 36.88
CA GLU A 84 -26.14 20.90 37.63
C GLU A 84 -26.78 22.18 37.05
N VAL A 85 -26.85 22.26 35.72
CA VAL A 85 -27.35 23.44 34.98
C VAL A 85 -28.86 23.56 35.15
N LEU A 86 -29.31 24.69 35.67
CA LEU A 86 -30.72 24.96 35.96
C LEU A 86 -31.57 25.01 34.68
N THR A 87 -32.73 24.34 34.71
CA THR A 87 -33.77 24.44 33.68
C THR A 87 -35.10 24.85 34.31
N THR A 88 -35.83 25.76 33.65
CA THR A 88 -37.13 26.28 34.13
C THR A 88 -38.29 25.65 33.38
N PHE A 89 -39.24 25.04 34.11
CA PHE A 89 -40.48 24.48 33.57
C PHE A 89 -41.63 25.48 33.67
N ALA A 90 -42.35 25.72 32.56
CA ALA A 90 -43.62 26.43 32.56
C ALA A 90 -44.77 25.41 32.39
N GLY A 91 -45.40 25.01 33.50
CA GLY A 91 -46.58 24.13 33.54
C GLY A 91 -47.49 24.47 34.71
N ARG A 92 -48.81 24.26 34.54
CA ARG A 92 -49.84 24.65 35.52
C ARG A 92 -49.57 23.97 36.88
N GLU A 93 -49.32 24.80 37.89
CA GLU A 93 -49.18 24.48 39.32
C GLU A 93 -47.93 23.70 39.78
N LYS A 94 -46.73 24.25 39.51
CA LYS A 94 -45.54 24.36 40.41
C LYS A 94 -44.27 24.55 39.58
N ILE A 95 -43.46 25.56 39.90
CA ILE A 95 -42.08 25.66 39.40
C ILE A 95 -41.28 24.56 40.12
N ARG A 96 -40.85 23.51 39.41
CA ARG A 96 -39.87 22.55 39.90
C ARG A 96 -38.51 22.93 39.32
N GLU A 97 -37.53 23.22 40.16
CA GLU A 97 -36.14 23.34 39.75
C GLU A 97 -35.62 21.94 39.40
N LYS A 98 -35.38 21.67 38.12
CA LYS A 98 -34.61 20.49 37.70
C LYS A 98 -33.28 20.93 37.10
N ARG A 99 -32.29 20.06 37.18
CA ARG A 99 -30.90 20.35 36.81
C ARG A 99 -30.39 19.28 35.86
N ILE A 100 -29.66 19.72 34.83
CA ILE A 100 -28.93 18.85 33.92
C ILE A 100 -27.64 18.41 34.63
N ASP A 101 -27.37 17.10 34.68
CA ASP A 101 -26.19 16.57 35.36
C ASP A 101 -24.89 17.04 34.72
N ILE A 102 -24.73 16.83 33.40
CA ILE A 102 -23.61 17.36 32.61
C ILE A 102 -24.14 18.01 31.33
N ALA A 103 -23.77 19.26 31.10
CA ALA A 103 -24.01 19.98 29.85
C ALA A 103 -22.68 20.25 29.13
N ILE A 104 -22.64 19.97 27.83
CA ILE A 104 -21.50 20.29 26.95
C ILE A 104 -21.92 21.40 26.00
N TYR A 105 -21.13 22.47 25.93
CA TYR A 105 -21.40 23.63 25.08
C TYR A 105 -20.63 23.58 23.75
N GLU A 106 -21.23 24.13 22.69
CA GLU A 106 -20.58 24.20 21.36
C GLU A 106 -19.32 25.07 21.35
N ASN A 107 -19.23 26.06 22.23
CA ASN A 107 -18.08 26.96 22.34
C ASN A 107 -18.01 27.64 23.71
N SER A 108 -16.87 28.27 23.98
CA SER A 108 -16.55 28.93 25.25
C SER A 108 -17.46 30.09 25.64
N LYS A 109 -18.31 30.60 24.72
CA LYS A 109 -19.32 31.61 25.04
C LYS A 109 -20.55 31.03 25.76
N LYS A 110 -20.65 29.69 25.87
CA LYS A 110 -21.71 28.95 26.58
C LYS A 110 -23.14 29.36 26.19
N LYS A 111 -23.36 29.68 24.92
CA LYS A 111 -24.68 30.11 24.41
C LYS A 111 -25.61 28.95 24.03
N LYS A 112 -25.04 27.85 23.55
CA LYS A 112 -25.79 26.71 23.03
C LYS A 112 -25.16 25.41 23.52
N ILE A 113 -26.01 24.54 24.06
CA ILE A 113 -25.64 23.21 24.54
C ILE A 113 -25.70 22.25 23.34
N SER A 114 -24.60 21.54 23.09
CA SER A 114 -24.52 20.51 22.04
C SER A 114 -24.98 19.15 22.54
N THR A 115 -24.67 18.84 23.80
CA THR A 115 -24.92 17.52 24.41
C THR A 115 -25.35 17.66 25.86
N ILE A 116 -26.38 16.90 26.25
CA ILE A 116 -26.83 16.73 27.63
C ILE A 116 -26.56 15.28 28.01
N ILE A 117 -25.97 15.07 29.19
CA ILE A 117 -25.76 13.73 29.76
C ILE A 117 -26.53 13.67 31.07
N GLU A 118 -27.50 12.76 31.14
CA GLU A 118 -28.24 12.38 32.33
C GLU A 118 -27.51 11.20 32.98
N VAL A 119 -27.03 11.39 34.21
CA VAL A 119 -26.22 10.42 34.93
C VAL A 119 -27.08 9.68 35.94
N LYS A 120 -27.02 8.36 35.92
CA LYS A 120 -27.71 7.49 36.88
C LYS A 120 -26.70 6.65 37.68
N ARG A 121 -27.20 6.04 38.76
CA ARG A 121 -26.44 5.14 39.61
C ARG A 121 -26.07 3.86 38.85
N PRO A 122 -24.92 3.21 39.15
CA PRO A 122 -24.50 2.00 38.44
C PRO A 122 -25.52 0.84 38.41
N ASN A 123 -26.41 0.76 39.41
CA ASN A 123 -27.44 -0.28 39.47
C ASN A 123 -28.71 0.03 38.66
N VAL A 124 -28.82 1.22 38.07
CA VAL A 124 -29.93 1.59 37.18
C VAL A 124 -29.60 1.07 35.80
N THR A 125 -30.36 0.09 35.31
CA THR A 125 -30.05 -0.63 34.06
C THR A 125 -31.11 -0.47 32.97
N ASP A 126 -32.22 0.20 33.24
CA ASP A 126 -33.35 0.38 32.30
C ASP A 126 -33.74 1.85 32.23
N GLU A 127 -33.58 2.49 31.06
CA GLU A 127 -33.93 3.92 30.91
C GLU A 127 -35.44 4.21 30.91
N ASN A 128 -36.29 3.19 30.82
CA ASN A 128 -37.74 3.30 30.73
C ASN A 128 -38.44 2.96 32.05
N LYS A 129 -37.69 2.62 33.09
CA LYS A 129 -38.24 2.30 34.41
C LYS A 129 -38.03 3.48 35.37
N ILE A 130 -39.08 3.81 36.11
CA ILE A 130 -38.98 4.76 37.22
C ILE A 130 -38.33 4.04 38.40
N GLU A 131 -37.24 4.60 38.92
CA GLU A 131 -36.47 4.04 40.03
C GLU A 131 -36.59 4.93 41.28
N GLY A 132 -36.72 4.30 42.45
CA GLY A 132 -36.82 4.98 43.74
C GLY A 132 -38.01 5.94 43.87
N ASP A 133 -37.76 7.14 44.39
CA ASP A 133 -38.74 8.21 44.61
C ASP A 133 -38.88 9.17 43.40
N GLU A 134 -38.35 8.81 42.21
CA GLU A 134 -38.44 9.64 41.01
C GLU A 134 -39.86 9.64 40.40
N PHE A 135 -40.21 10.69 39.67
CA PHE A 135 -41.54 10.86 39.04
C PHE A 135 -41.54 10.64 37.52
N SER A 136 -40.37 10.37 36.94
CA SER A 136 -40.16 10.26 35.49
C SER A 136 -38.99 9.32 35.24
N THR A 137 -39.00 8.59 34.12
CA THR A 137 -37.91 7.69 33.76
C THR A 137 -36.63 8.47 33.41
N PRO A 138 -35.43 7.87 33.46
CA PRO A 138 -34.20 8.51 32.98
C PRO A 138 -34.34 9.08 31.55
N LYS A 139 -35.01 8.34 30.67
CA LYS A 139 -35.27 8.76 29.28
C LYS A 139 -36.18 9.98 29.20
N GLU A 140 -37.26 10.02 29.98
CA GLU A 140 -38.18 11.17 30.04
C GLU A 140 -37.49 12.43 30.57
N GLN A 141 -36.59 12.28 31.56
CA GLN A 141 -35.81 13.39 32.12
C GLN A 141 -34.87 13.99 31.07
N MET A 142 -34.03 13.15 30.48
CA MET A 142 -33.10 13.54 29.41
C MET A 142 -33.83 14.18 28.22
N ALA A 143 -34.91 13.55 27.74
CA ALA A 143 -35.68 14.04 26.59
C ALA A 143 -36.34 15.40 26.88
N SER A 144 -36.81 15.61 28.11
CA SER A 144 -37.35 16.90 28.54
C SER A 144 -36.29 18.00 28.49
N TYR A 145 -35.07 17.75 29.00
CA TYR A 145 -34.01 18.75 28.98
C TYR A 145 -33.55 19.06 27.55
N CYS A 146 -33.44 18.05 26.70
CA CYS A 146 -33.07 18.23 25.30
C CYS A 146 -34.12 19.05 24.53
N LYS A 147 -35.42 18.78 24.73
CA LYS A 147 -36.52 19.53 24.11
C LYS A 147 -36.50 21.01 24.49
N GLN A 148 -36.27 21.32 25.76
CA GLN A 148 -36.27 22.71 26.25
C GLN A 148 -35.09 23.52 25.73
N ASN A 149 -33.92 22.89 25.64
CA ASN A 149 -32.68 23.57 25.25
C ASN A 149 -32.36 23.42 23.75
N GLN A 150 -33.22 22.74 22.98
CA GLN A 150 -33.03 22.43 21.55
C GLN A 150 -31.65 21.78 21.29
N VAL A 151 -31.28 20.84 22.16
CA VAL A 151 -29.97 20.17 22.16
C VAL A 151 -29.95 19.06 21.12
N GLN A 152 -28.86 18.94 20.37
CA GLN A 152 -28.74 17.93 19.31
C GLN A 152 -28.73 16.50 19.85
N ILE A 153 -28.00 16.26 20.94
CA ILE A 153 -27.80 14.91 21.51
C ILE A 153 -28.13 14.88 22.99
N GLY A 154 -28.91 13.87 23.38
CA GLY A 154 -29.10 13.48 24.77
C GLY A 154 -28.47 12.12 25.04
N VAL A 155 -27.83 11.99 26.19
CA VAL A 155 -27.12 10.79 26.63
C VAL A 155 -27.63 10.36 27.99
N ILE A 156 -27.77 9.07 28.20
CA ILE A 156 -28.05 8.46 29.51
C ILE A 156 -26.83 7.61 29.84
N ALA A 157 -26.30 7.75 31.05
CA ALA A 157 -25.03 7.12 31.42
C ALA A 157 -25.05 6.66 32.88
N ASN A 158 -24.67 5.40 33.16
CA ASN A 158 -24.56 4.87 34.53
C ASN A 158 -23.16 4.37 34.91
N GLY A 159 -22.19 4.45 33.99
CA GLY A 159 -20.84 3.93 34.19
C GLY A 159 -20.63 2.48 33.77
N GLY A 160 -21.62 1.86 33.12
CA GLY A 160 -21.53 0.51 32.57
C GLY A 160 -22.59 0.25 31.51
N ASN A 161 -23.54 -0.64 31.81
CA ASN A 161 -24.48 -1.15 30.81
C ASN A 161 -25.53 -0.16 30.28
N LEU A 162 -25.65 1.04 30.85
CA LEU A 162 -26.63 2.04 30.45
C LEU A 162 -25.92 3.29 29.90
N LEU A 163 -25.12 3.12 28.85
CA LEU A 163 -24.58 4.21 28.04
C LEU A 163 -25.33 4.28 26.70
N LYS A 164 -26.28 5.23 26.60
CA LYS A 164 -27.21 5.33 25.47
C LYS A 164 -27.33 6.73 24.93
N PHE A 165 -27.46 6.86 23.61
CA PHE A 165 -27.46 8.14 22.91
C PHE A 165 -28.74 8.32 22.09
N TYR A 166 -29.28 9.54 22.05
CA TYR A 166 -30.49 9.89 21.32
C TYR A 166 -30.34 11.22 20.60
N LYS A 167 -31.00 11.37 19.45
CA LYS A 167 -30.93 12.59 18.62
C LYS A 167 -32.24 13.38 18.71
N PHE A 168 -32.20 14.63 19.14
CA PHE A 168 -33.38 15.48 19.05
C PHE A 168 -33.81 15.69 17.58
N PRO A 169 -35.12 15.64 17.26
CA PRO A 169 -36.27 15.49 18.16
C PRO A 169 -36.72 14.05 18.43
N ASP A 170 -36.05 13.05 17.86
CA ASP A 170 -36.39 11.63 17.97
C ASP A 170 -35.68 10.95 19.15
N PHE A 171 -36.45 10.66 20.20
CA PHE A 171 -35.97 9.91 21.36
C PHE A 171 -36.47 8.47 21.37
N ASP A 172 -37.31 8.07 20.41
CA ASP A 172 -37.84 6.71 20.39
C ASP A 172 -36.77 5.72 19.90
N ASN A 173 -35.92 6.19 18.97
CA ASN A 173 -34.81 5.41 18.44
C ASN A 173 -33.48 5.78 19.11
N GLU A 174 -32.83 4.78 19.71
CA GLU A 174 -31.47 4.89 20.22
C GLU A 174 -30.47 4.96 19.06
N LEU A 175 -29.50 5.87 19.14
CA LEU A 175 -28.38 5.91 18.21
C LEU A 175 -27.44 4.73 18.52
N SER A 176 -26.93 4.06 17.49
CA SER A 176 -26.00 2.93 17.63
C SER A 176 -24.58 3.35 18.06
N LEU A 177 -24.47 4.11 19.14
CA LEU A 177 -23.25 4.68 19.69
C LEU A 177 -22.89 3.99 21.00
N THR A 178 -21.64 3.59 21.15
CA THR A 178 -21.13 2.96 22.37
C THR A 178 -20.08 3.81 23.09
N THR A 179 -19.72 4.97 22.52
CA THR A 179 -18.74 5.91 23.07
C THR A 179 -19.10 7.35 22.69
N PHE A 180 -18.55 8.33 23.42
CA PHE A 180 -18.70 9.74 23.05
C PHE A 180 -17.86 10.09 21.81
N PRO A 181 -18.34 11.00 20.93
CA PRO A 181 -17.50 11.65 19.92
C PRO A 181 -16.32 12.36 20.57
N SER A 182 -15.17 12.40 19.91
CA SER A 182 -14.08 13.29 20.33
C SER A 182 -14.45 14.75 20.06
N TYR A 183 -13.87 15.69 20.79
CA TYR A 183 -14.19 17.13 20.68
C TYR A 183 -14.14 17.69 19.25
N LYS A 184 -13.26 17.14 18.39
CA LYS A 184 -13.11 17.57 16.98
C LYS A 184 -14.08 16.90 16.00
N GLU A 185 -14.79 15.86 16.42
CA GLU A 185 -15.68 15.11 15.54
C GLU A 185 -17.05 15.78 15.43
N SER A 186 -17.61 15.77 14.22
CA SER A 186 -18.97 16.25 14.01
C SER A 186 -19.97 15.25 14.57
N ILE A 187 -20.82 15.73 15.48
CA ILE A 187 -21.96 14.98 15.99
C ILE A 187 -22.86 14.50 14.84
N ASP A 188 -23.06 15.31 13.80
CA ASP A 188 -23.89 14.93 12.65
C ASP A 188 -23.28 13.79 11.83
N ASP A 189 -21.96 13.73 11.67
CA ASP A 189 -21.32 12.61 10.96
C ASP A 189 -21.49 11.30 11.73
N TRP A 190 -21.34 11.36 13.06
CA TRP A 190 -21.54 10.23 13.96
C TRP A 190 -22.97 9.70 13.87
N VAL A 191 -23.95 10.60 13.92
CA VAL A 191 -25.37 10.27 13.88
C VAL A 191 -25.79 9.68 12.53
N ASN A 192 -25.21 10.15 11.43
CA ASN A 192 -25.55 9.69 10.08
C ASN A 192 -24.68 8.52 9.61
N GLY A 193 -23.81 7.96 10.47
CA GLY A 193 -22.91 6.85 10.09
C GLY A 193 -21.85 7.24 9.04
N GLN A 194 -21.49 8.51 8.96
CA GLN A 194 -20.54 9.08 7.98
C GLN A 194 -19.10 9.15 8.50
N ARG A 195 -18.76 8.38 9.54
CA ARG A 195 -17.39 8.30 10.08
C ARG A 195 -16.48 7.63 9.07
N PHE A 196 -15.37 8.28 8.75
CA PHE A 196 -14.37 7.73 7.84
C PHE A 196 -13.22 7.11 8.65
N THR A 197 -13.38 5.84 9.02
CA THR A 197 -12.40 5.04 9.77
C THR A 197 -11.38 4.37 8.85
N LEU A 198 -10.37 3.69 9.42
CA LEU A 198 -9.43 2.88 8.62
C LEU A 198 -10.16 1.79 7.82
N LYS A 199 -11.23 1.18 8.36
CA LYS A 199 -12.08 0.22 7.62
C LYS A 199 -12.66 0.87 6.37
N GLN A 200 -13.21 2.08 6.48
CA GLN A 200 -13.75 2.80 5.33
C GLN A 200 -12.66 3.13 4.30
N LEU A 201 -11.47 3.53 4.76
CA LEU A 201 -10.33 3.73 3.88
C LEU A 201 -9.96 2.45 3.12
N MET A 202 -9.94 1.29 3.77
CA MET A 202 -9.67 0.00 3.13
C MET A 202 -10.74 -0.40 2.10
N ILE A 203 -12.01 -0.08 2.36
CA ILE A 203 -13.12 -0.38 1.45
C ILE A 203 -13.10 0.54 0.22
N TYR A 204 -12.82 1.82 0.42
CA TYR A 204 -12.87 2.84 -0.63
C TYR A 204 -11.49 3.22 -1.18
N ASP A 205 -10.48 2.38 -0.96
CA ASP A 205 -9.13 2.66 -1.40
C ASP A 205 -9.09 2.76 -2.93
N ARG A 206 -8.65 3.93 -3.43
CA ARG A 206 -8.49 4.19 -4.86
C ARG A 206 -7.46 3.26 -5.51
N LEU A 207 -6.47 2.78 -4.75
CA LEU A 207 -5.43 1.89 -5.27
C LEU A 207 -5.94 0.52 -5.74
N ASN A 208 -7.20 0.18 -5.44
CA ASN A 208 -7.85 -0.99 -6.02
C ASN A 208 -8.09 -0.87 -7.53
N ASN A 209 -8.20 0.36 -8.06
CA ASN A 209 -8.53 0.62 -9.47
C ASN A 209 -7.53 1.56 -10.17
N GLU A 210 -6.73 2.29 -9.41
CA GLU A 210 -5.79 3.31 -9.90
C GLU A 210 -4.38 3.02 -9.39
N THR A 211 -3.36 3.51 -10.09
CA THR A 211 -1.98 3.46 -9.60
C THR A 211 -1.65 4.68 -8.75
N LEU A 212 -0.77 4.53 -7.75
CA LEU A 212 -0.33 5.66 -6.94
C LEU A 212 0.36 6.74 -7.80
N LYS A 213 1.05 6.32 -8.87
CA LYS A 213 1.65 7.21 -9.88
C LYS A 213 0.62 8.15 -10.52
N GLU A 214 -0.53 7.62 -10.94
CA GLU A 214 -1.62 8.42 -11.53
C GLU A 214 -2.16 9.41 -10.50
N ILE A 215 -2.43 8.95 -9.29
CA ILE A 215 -2.98 9.79 -8.22
C ILE A 215 -1.99 10.92 -7.83
N ILE A 216 -0.70 10.62 -7.69
CA ILE A 216 0.32 11.66 -7.42
C ILE A 216 0.39 12.66 -8.58
N SER A 217 0.28 12.20 -9.83
CA SER A 217 0.25 13.09 -10.99
C SER A 217 -0.99 14.01 -10.98
N GLU A 218 -2.15 13.53 -10.54
CA GLU A 218 -3.34 14.36 -10.35
C GLU A 218 -3.13 15.41 -9.24
N VAL A 219 -2.55 15.00 -8.11
CA VAL A 219 -2.23 15.89 -6.99
C VAL A 219 -1.28 17.00 -7.43
N GLU A 220 -0.25 16.67 -8.22
CA GLU A 220 0.68 17.63 -8.82
C GLU A 220 -0.05 18.62 -9.74
N GLN A 221 -0.97 18.16 -10.58
CA GLN A 221 -1.76 19.04 -11.46
C GLN A 221 -2.64 20.00 -10.65
N ARG A 222 -3.29 19.51 -9.58
CA ARG A 222 -4.09 20.37 -8.66
C ARG A 222 -3.21 21.42 -7.98
N PHE A 223 -1.99 21.04 -7.62
CA PHE A 223 -1.01 21.93 -7.01
C PHE A 223 -0.58 23.03 -8.00
N GLY A 224 -0.09 22.65 -9.18
CA GLY A 224 0.41 23.57 -10.21
C GLY A 224 -0.65 24.52 -10.78
N ALA A 225 -1.93 24.20 -10.63
CA ALA A 225 -3.03 25.10 -11.02
C ALA A 225 -3.14 26.35 -10.12
N ASN A 226 -2.66 26.28 -8.88
CA ASN A 226 -2.91 27.30 -7.86
C ASN A 226 -1.65 27.74 -7.10
N ASP A 227 -0.52 27.07 -7.30
CA ASP A 227 0.74 27.33 -6.60
C ASP A 227 1.96 27.16 -7.53
N SER A 228 3.12 27.65 -7.10
CA SER A 228 4.34 27.62 -7.92
C SER A 228 4.98 26.22 -7.96
N SER A 229 5.31 25.73 -9.16
CA SER A 229 5.96 24.43 -9.37
C SER A 229 7.25 24.25 -8.57
N ASP A 230 7.97 25.34 -8.26
CA ASP A 230 9.25 25.29 -7.55
C ASP A 230 9.13 24.76 -6.12
N LYS A 231 7.94 24.86 -5.51
CA LYS A 231 7.64 24.33 -4.17
C LYS A 231 6.91 22.98 -4.19
N ALA A 232 6.58 22.46 -5.37
CA ALA A 232 5.70 21.29 -5.51
C ALA A 232 6.23 20.07 -4.73
N PHE A 233 7.52 19.74 -4.89
CA PHE A 233 8.11 18.63 -4.15
C PHE A 233 7.95 18.79 -2.64
N ASP A 234 8.38 19.93 -2.07
CA ASP A 234 8.43 20.12 -0.62
C ASP A 234 7.02 20.13 -0.01
N GLU A 235 6.06 20.78 -0.66
CA GLU A 235 4.69 20.88 -0.14
C GLU A 235 3.88 19.61 -0.32
N LEU A 236 4.00 18.92 -1.47
CA LEU A 236 3.33 17.64 -1.67
C LEU A 236 3.92 16.56 -0.75
N PHE A 237 5.23 16.58 -0.53
CA PHE A 237 5.88 15.67 0.40
C PHE A 237 5.38 15.89 1.84
N LYS A 238 5.15 17.14 2.27
CA LYS A 238 4.51 17.44 3.57
C LYS A 238 3.10 16.85 3.68
N LEU A 239 2.30 16.90 2.62
CA LEU A 239 0.95 16.30 2.61
C LEU A 239 1.02 14.77 2.73
N ILE A 240 1.89 14.11 1.98
CA ILE A 240 2.05 12.65 2.03
C ILE A 240 2.58 12.22 3.42
N PHE A 241 3.56 12.93 3.96
CA PHE A 241 4.06 12.74 5.32
C PHE A 241 2.95 12.88 6.37
N THR A 242 2.13 13.91 6.24
CA THR A 242 0.98 14.14 7.15
C THR A 242 -0.05 13.02 7.05
N LYS A 243 -0.30 12.51 5.84
CA LYS A 243 -1.22 11.40 5.59
C LYS A 243 -0.72 10.08 6.16
N LEU A 244 0.56 9.74 5.93
CA LEU A 244 1.18 8.57 6.55
C LEU A 244 1.11 8.66 8.07
N TYR A 245 1.33 9.83 8.65
CA TYR A 245 1.17 10.00 10.09
C TYR A 245 -0.26 9.68 10.55
N ASP A 246 -1.28 10.18 9.86
CA ASP A 246 -2.68 9.89 10.16
C ASP A 246 -2.95 8.37 10.11
N GLU A 247 -2.56 7.69 9.03
CA GLU A 247 -2.75 6.24 8.92
C GLU A 247 -2.00 5.46 10.02
N LYS A 248 -0.77 5.87 10.37
CA LYS A 248 0.04 5.22 11.41
C LYS A 248 -0.60 5.32 12.80
N ILE A 249 -1.33 6.40 13.10
CA ILE A 249 -2.06 6.52 14.38
C ILE A 249 -3.15 5.45 14.51
N SER A 250 -3.69 4.96 13.38
CA SER A 250 -4.68 3.87 13.34
C SER A 250 -4.04 2.46 13.29
N ALA A 251 -2.80 2.31 13.79
CA ALA A 251 -2.14 0.99 13.88
C ALA A 251 -2.94 -0.01 14.71
N ASP A 252 -3.51 0.40 15.85
CA ASP A 252 -4.31 -0.49 16.70
C ASP A 252 -5.62 -0.91 16.01
N ASP A 253 -6.23 -0.01 15.21
CA ASP A 253 -7.40 -0.33 14.37
C ASP A 253 -7.03 -1.38 13.29
N ALA A 254 -5.85 -1.25 12.69
CA ALA A 254 -5.34 -2.20 11.69
C ALA A 254 -5.11 -3.59 12.28
N ASP A 255 -4.52 -3.66 13.47
CA ASP A 255 -4.31 -4.92 14.20
C ASP A 255 -5.65 -5.56 14.57
N ALA A 256 -6.64 -4.76 15.01
CA ALA A 256 -7.99 -5.25 15.30
C ALA A 256 -8.69 -5.82 14.06
N ILE A 257 -8.59 -5.14 12.91
CA ILE A 257 -9.10 -5.62 11.63
C ILE A 257 -8.43 -6.95 11.25
N SER A 258 -7.09 -6.99 11.25
CA SER A 258 -6.31 -8.18 10.88
C SER A 258 -6.67 -9.39 11.75
N ASN A 259 -6.76 -9.20 13.07
CA ASN A 259 -7.13 -10.27 13.99
C ASN A 259 -8.56 -10.79 13.76
N GLN A 260 -9.53 -9.91 13.51
CA GLN A 260 -10.90 -10.32 13.22
C GLN A 260 -11.03 -11.03 11.86
N MET A 261 -10.22 -10.68 10.87
CA MET A 261 -10.20 -11.38 9.58
C MET A 261 -9.54 -12.75 9.70
N ARG A 262 -8.33 -12.82 10.30
CA ARG A 262 -7.54 -14.06 10.40
C ARG A 262 -8.13 -15.07 11.37
N TYR A 263 -8.53 -14.64 12.56
CA TYR A 263 -8.99 -15.53 13.64
C TYR A 263 -10.51 -15.51 13.83
N GLY A 264 -11.16 -14.41 13.45
CA GLY A 264 -12.61 -14.25 13.57
C GLY A 264 -13.40 -14.70 12.33
N ASN A 265 -12.73 -15.06 11.24
CA ASN A 265 -13.32 -15.43 9.95
C ASN A 265 -14.39 -14.43 9.45
N LYS A 266 -14.18 -13.13 9.72
CA LYS A 266 -15.06 -12.05 9.26
C LYS A 266 -14.52 -11.44 7.98
N SER A 267 -15.40 -11.13 7.04
CA SER A 267 -15.06 -10.25 5.92
C SER A 267 -14.87 -8.81 6.41
N LEU A 268 -14.10 -8.00 5.68
CA LEU A 268 -13.85 -6.59 6.02
C LEU A 268 -15.14 -5.79 6.26
N LYS A 269 -16.22 -6.10 5.54
CA LYS A 269 -17.51 -5.42 5.66
C LYS A 269 -18.23 -5.73 6.99
N GLU A 270 -17.99 -6.90 7.57
CA GLU A 270 -18.63 -7.40 8.80
C GLU A 270 -17.93 -6.95 10.08
N ILE A 271 -16.75 -6.35 9.97
CA ILE A 271 -15.98 -5.85 11.11
C ILE A 271 -16.67 -4.64 11.71
N ASP A 272 -16.82 -4.62 13.04
CA ASP A 272 -17.38 -3.49 13.76
C ASP A 272 -16.30 -2.41 13.95
N ASP A 273 -16.46 -1.27 13.28
CA ASP A 273 -15.54 -0.13 13.34
C ASP A 273 -16.02 1.00 14.26
N ARG A 274 -17.05 0.77 15.09
CA ARG A 274 -17.56 1.80 16.01
C ARG A 274 -16.52 2.32 17.01
N GLN A 275 -15.56 1.47 17.40
CA GLN A 275 -14.48 1.85 18.30
C GLN A 275 -13.24 2.41 17.57
N PHE A 276 -13.20 2.35 16.24
CA PHE A 276 -12.02 2.79 15.49
C PHE A 276 -11.92 4.31 15.46
N ARG A 277 -10.70 4.81 15.28
CA ARG A 277 -10.46 6.24 15.13
C ARG A 277 -10.96 6.74 13.77
N THR A 278 -11.48 7.97 13.76
CA THR A 278 -11.77 8.68 12.51
C THR A 278 -10.49 9.30 11.95
N LEU A 279 -10.25 9.11 10.65
CA LEU A 279 -9.10 9.70 9.95
C LEU A 279 -9.27 11.22 9.81
N GLU A 280 -8.21 11.97 10.10
CA GLU A 280 -8.20 13.44 10.11
C GLU A 280 -7.74 14.04 8.77
N PHE A 281 -7.00 13.28 7.95
CA PHE A 281 -6.53 13.73 6.63
C PHE A 281 -7.68 13.72 5.61
N ARG A 282 -8.61 14.67 5.72
CA ARG A 282 -9.81 14.75 4.89
C ARG A 282 -10.23 16.18 4.56
N ALA A 283 -10.97 16.30 3.46
CA ALA A 283 -11.59 17.52 2.98
C ALA A 283 -13.00 17.23 2.44
N LYS A 284 -14.03 17.71 3.14
CA LYS A 284 -15.43 17.58 2.67
C LYS A 284 -15.80 18.67 1.68
N GLU A 285 -16.82 18.42 0.87
CA GLU A 285 -17.27 19.36 -0.16
C GLU A 285 -17.71 20.70 0.46
N GLN A 286 -18.55 20.62 1.49
CA GLN A 286 -19.13 21.75 2.22
C GLN A 286 -18.17 22.45 3.20
N GLU A 287 -17.01 21.87 3.53
CA GLU A 287 -16.06 22.49 4.47
C GLU A 287 -15.34 23.69 3.85
N ARG A 288 -15.08 24.73 4.63
CA ARG A 288 -14.33 25.88 4.13
C ARG A 288 -12.85 25.51 3.99
N ALA A 289 -12.19 26.09 2.99
CA ALA A 289 -10.76 25.89 2.78
C ALA A 289 -9.91 26.32 4.00
N ASP A 290 -10.36 27.32 4.76
CA ASP A 290 -9.73 27.75 6.01
C ASP A 290 -9.70 26.63 7.07
N ASP A 291 -10.81 25.90 7.23
CA ASP A 291 -10.96 24.87 8.24
C ASP A 291 -10.12 23.64 7.88
N VAL A 292 -10.16 23.22 6.60
CA VAL A 292 -9.32 22.13 6.08
C VAL A 292 -7.84 22.47 6.23
N TYR A 293 -7.42 23.68 5.85
CA TYR A 293 -6.02 24.10 6.01
C TYR A 293 -5.56 24.04 7.46
N LYS A 294 -6.39 24.52 8.40
CA LYS A 294 -6.09 24.47 9.83
C LYS A 294 -5.94 23.03 10.32
N ASN A 295 -6.88 22.15 9.99
CA ASN A 295 -6.86 20.75 10.41
C ASN A 295 -5.62 20.01 9.90
N ILE A 296 -5.28 20.17 8.62
CA ILE A 296 -4.12 19.55 8.00
C ILE A 296 -2.81 20.12 8.56
N SER A 297 -2.76 21.44 8.83
CA SER A 297 -1.60 22.06 9.48
C SER A 297 -1.39 21.54 10.90
N ASP A 298 -2.45 21.39 11.70
CA ASP A 298 -2.38 20.83 13.06
C ASP A 298 -1.94 19.35 13.05
N LEU A 299 -2.37 18.58 12.04
CA LEU A 299 -1.95 17.20 11.82
C LEU A 299 -0.47 17.13 11.41
N TYR A 300 -0.02 18.02 10.53
CA TYR A 300 1.39 18.14 10.12
C TYR A 300 2.31 18.50 11.30
N GLU A 301 1.90 19.43 12.17
CA GLU A 301 2.67 19.77 13.37
C GLU A 301 2.82 18.59 14.34
N ARG A 302 1.79 17.75 14.47
CA ARG A 302 1.89 16.49 15.25
C ARG A 302 2.79 15.47 14.56
N ALA A 303 2.72 15.34 13.24
CA ALA A 303 3.58 14.46 12.47
C ALA A 303 5.07 14.81 12.65
N LYS A 304 5.43 16.09 12.54
CA LYS A 304 6.82 16.57 12.78
C LYS A 304 7.32 16.26 14.19
N LYS A 305 6.45 16.38 15.20
CA LYS A 305 6.81 16.05 16.59
C LYS A 305 7.03 14.56 16.78
N LYS A 306 6.23 13.72 16.10
CA LYS A 306 6.38 12.26 16.17
C LYS A 306 7.62 11.76 15.42
N TRP A 307 7.94 12.40 14.29
CA TRP A 307 8.99 12.00 13.36
C TRP A 307 9.98 13.15 13.14
N PRO A 308 10.84 13.43 14.14
CA PRO A 308 11.83 14.49 14.04
C PRO A 308 12.87 14.19 12.93
N GLY A 309 13.53 15.23 12.43
CA GLY A 309 14.63 15.08 11.47
C GLY A 309 14.22 14.91 9.99
N VAL A 310 12.96 14.60 9.68
CA VAL A 310 12.46 14.63 8.28
C VAL A 310 12.27 16.05 7.77
N PHE A 311 11.71 16.92 8.61
CA PHE A 311 11.56 18.35 8.34
C PHE A 311 12.14 19.18 9.48
N PRO A 312 12.64 20.39 9.19
CA PRO A 312 13.00 21.36 10.23
C PRO A 312 11.83 21.62 11.19
N SER A 313 12.13 21.86 12.47
CA SER A 313 11.13 22.11 13.51
C SER A 313 10.24 23.32 13.19
N ASN A 314 10.82 24.35 12.57
CA ASN A 314 10.14 25.58 12.12
C ASN A 314 9.38 25.45 10.79
N SER A 315 9.48 24.31 10.09
CA SER A 315 8.83 24.08 8.79
C SER A 315 7.32 24.14 8.89
N LYS A 316 6.63 24.82 7.97
CA LYS A 316 5.16 24.93 7.94
C LYS A 316 4.62 24.53 6.58
N LEU A 317 3.31 24.28 6.50
CA LEU A 317 2.62 24.05 5.23
C LEU A 317 2.46 25.39 4.49
N GLU A 318 3.24 25.61 3.44
CA GLU A 318 3.29 26.86 2.67
C GLU A 318 2.50 26.74 1.36
N MET A 319 1.24 26.35 1.48
CA MET A 319 0.31 26.21 0.36
C MET A 319 -0.86 27.16 0.49
N GLN A 320 -1.41 27.61 -0.64
CA GLN A 320 -2.72 28.28 -0.58
C GLN A 320 -3.79 27.33 0.00
N LYS A 321 -4.69 27.88 0.81
CA LYS A 321 -5.73 27.12 1.52
C LYS A 321 -6.63 26.31 0.58
N ALA A 322 -6.98 26.89 -0.57
CA ALA A 322 -7.77 26.22 -1.60
C ALA A 322 -7.00 25.04 -2.23
N THR A 323 -5.70 25.20 -2.46
CA THR A 323 -4.81 24.15 -2.97
C THR A 323 -4.74 22.98 -1.99
N VAL A 324 -4.57 23.25 -0.68
CA VAL A 324 -4.59 22.18 0.34
C VAL A 324 -5.89 21.40 0.29
N LYS A 325 -7.05 22.08 0.26
CA LYS A 325 -8.34 21.41 0.13
C LYS A 325 -8.41 20.54 -1.13
N SER A 326 -7.93 21.03 -2.27
CA SER A 326 -7.95 20.29 -3.53
C SER A 326 -7.03 19.06 -3.50
N CYS A 327 -5.79 19.19 -3.03
CA CYS A 327 -4.84 18.08 -2.96
C CYS A 327 -5.28 17.01 -1.95
N VAL A 328 -5.83 17.42 -0.80
CA VAL A 328 -6.36 16.50 0.21
C VAL A 328 -7.55 15.71 -0.34
N LYS A 329 -8.44 16.31 -1.14
CA LYS A 329 -9.55 15.59 -1.79
C LYS A 329 -9.06 14.43 -2.66
N GLU A 330 -7.94 14.61 -3.36
CA GLU A 330 -7.37 13.55 -4.21
C GLU A 330 -6.72 12.44 -3.37
N LEU A 331 -6.02 12.79 -2.29
CA LEU A 331 -5.25 11.85 -1.46
C LEU A 331 -6.06 11.16 -0.34
N GLN A 332 -7.19 11.71 0.11
CA GLN A 332 -7.89 11.25 1.32
C GLN A 332 -8.42 9.81 1.26
N ASN A 333 -8.67 9.27 0.06
CA ASN A 333 -9.19 7.91 -0.16
C ASN A 333 -8.10 6.95 -0.70
N VAL A 334 -6.83 7.28 -0.51
CA VAL A 334 -5.70 6.44 -0.92
C VAL A 334 -5.15 5.79 0.34
N LYS A 335 -5.00 4.47 0.44
CA LYS A 335 -4.34 3.85 1.60
C LYS A 335 -2.86 3.68 1.29
N LEU A 336 -1.98 4.42 1.97
CA LEU A 336 -0.54 4.36 1.68
C LEU A 336 0.18 3.22 2.40
N PHE A 337 -0.29 2.81 3.59
CA PHE A 337 0.24 1.61 4.25
C PHE A 337 -0.38 0.33 3.66
N ASN A 338 0.39 -0.75 3.65
CA ASN A 338 0.14 -2.04 2.97
C ASN A 338 -0.08 -1.92 1.45
N SER A 339 0.21 -0.76 0.84
CA SER A 339 0.50 -0.73 -0.59
C SER A 339 1.81 -1.46 -0.84
N ASN A 340 1.96 -2.03 -2.04
CA ASN A 340 3.26 -2.57 -2.47
C ASN A 340 4.33 -1.48 -2.30
N LEU A 341 5.44 -1.78 -1.59
CA LEU A 341 6.53 -0.83 -1.38
C LEU A 341 7.01 -0.27 -2.71
N GLU A 342 7.07 -1.09 -3.76
CA GLU A 342 7.44 -0.65 -5.11
C GLU A 342 6.53 0.46 -5.64
N VAL A 343 5.24 0.44 -5.30
CA VAL A 343 4.26 1.45 -5.73
C VAL A 343 4.46 2.76 -4.97
N VAL A 344 4.66 2.66 -3.65
CA VAL A 344 4.92 3.81 -2.77
C VAL A 344 6.22 4.50 -3.15
N ASP A 345 7.27 3.72 -3.29
CA ASP A 345 8.59 4.21 -3.61
C ASP A 345 8.68 4.69 -5.07
N GLU A 346 8.08 4.04 -6.08
CA GLU A 346 8.00 4.57 -7.46
C GLU A 346 7.33 5.96 -7.50
N ALA A 347 6.29 6.15 -6.69
CA ALA A 347 5.62 7.44 -6.61
C ALA A 347 6.50 8.53 -5.98
N PHE A 348 7.30 8.20 -4.96
CA PHE A 348 8.29 9.12 -4.39
C PHE A 348 9.46 9.39 -5.34
N GLU A 349 9.96 8.37 -6.04
CA GLU A 349 11.02 8.52 -7.05
C GLU A 349 10.60 9.54 -8.12
N GLN A 350 9.34 9.51 -8.56
CA GLN A 350 8.84 10.49 -9.53
C GLN A 350 8.80 11.92 -8.99
N LEU A 351 8.35 12.08 -7.74
CA LEU A 351 8.36 13.38 -7.07
C LEU A 351 9.78 13.95 -6.97
N VAL A 352 10.77 13.12 -6.64
CA VAL A 352 12.19 13.54 -6.56
C VAL A 352 12.74 13.87 -7.96
N ASN A 353 12.50 13.00 -8.94
CA ASN A 353 13.06 13.10 -10.28
C ASN A 353 12.62 14.35 -11.06
N LYS A 354 11.34 14.76 -10.97
CA LYS A 354 10.88 15.99 -11.65
C LYS A 354 11.46 17.26 -11.04
N GLY A 355 11.85 17.22 -9.76
CA GLY A 355 12.49 18.32 -9.04
C GLY A 355 14.01 18.40 -9.22
N GLN A 356 14.63 17.41 -9.87
CA GLN A 356 16.07 17.36 -10.13
C GLN A 356 16.31 17.45 -11.64
N LYS A 357 17.09 18.45 -12.08
CA LYS A 357 17.51 18.53 -13.50
C LYS A 357 18.33 17.29 -13.83
N GLY A 358 17.93 16.55 -14.88
CA GLY A 358 18.52 15.26 -15.30
C GLY A 358 20.02 15.26 -15.63
N ASP A 359 20.72 16.39 -15.53
CA ASP A 359 22.15 16.55 -15.80
C ASP A 359 23.07 15.93 -14.72
N MET A 360 22.54 15.50 -13.57
CA MET A 360 23.35 15.02 -12.44
C MET A 360 23.64 13.51 -12.42
N GLY A 361 23.07 12.73 -13.35
CA GLY A 361 23.31 11.28 -13.45
C GLY A 361 22.84 10.46 -12.25
N GLN A 362 21.89 11.00 -11.47
CA GLN A 362 21.25 10.30 -10.36
C GLN A 362 20.11 9.47 -10.90
N TYR A 363 20.20 8.15 -10.74
CA TYR A 363 19.19 7.21 -11.19
C TYR A 363 18.85 6.26 -10.04
N PHE A 364 17.56 6.06 -9.80
CA PHE A 364 17.13 5.07 -8.84
C PHE A 364 17.39 3.66 -9.36
N THR A 365 17.81 2.78 -8.45
CA THR A 365 18.03 1.38 -8.75
C THR A 365 16.68 0.66 -8.78
N PRO A 366 16.32 -0.03 -9.88
CA PRO A 366 15.07 -0.77 -9.91
C PRO A 366 15.03 -1.84 -8.83
N ARG A 367 13.85 -2.02 -8.21
CA ARG A 367 13.63 -2.86 -7.03
C ARG A 367 14.06 -4.31 -7.22
N TYR A 368 13.70 -4.91 -8.35
CA TYR A 368 14.17 -6.25 -8.72
C TYR A 368 15.71 -6.37 -8.86
N VAL A 369 16.44 -5.28 -9.14
CA VAL A 369 17.92 -5.33 -9.09
C VAL A 369 18.40 -5.27 -7.64
N ILE A 370 17.76 -4.45 -6.81
CA ILE A 370 18.05 -4.36 -5.37
C ILE A 370 17.83 -5.72 -4.69
N ASP A 371 16.66 -6.34 -4.91
CA ASP A 371 16.31 -7.64 -4.34
C ASP A 371 17.27 -8.74 -4.76
N MET A 372 17.70 -8.75 -6.02
CA MET A 372 18.76 -9.66 -6.48
C MET A 372 20.05 -9.47 -5.68
N CYS A 373 20.48 -8.22 -5.46
CA CYS A 373 21.69 -7.94 -4.70
C CYS A 373 21.56 -8.37 -3.23
N VAL A 374 20.42 -8.06 -2.60
CA VAL A 374 20.12 -8.44 -1.22
C VAL A 374 20.10 -9.96 -1.09
N LYS A 375 19.41 -10.67 -2.00
CA LYS A 375 19.38 -12.14 -2.03
C LYS A 375 20.78 -12.74 -2.18
N MET A 376 21.57 -12.25 -3.15
CA MET A 376 22.92 -12.78 -3.41
C MET A 376 23.90 -12.49 -2.26
N LEU A 377 23.81 -11.31 -1.62
CA LEU A 377 24.65 -11.00 -0.46
C LEU A 377 24.13 -11.65 0.84
N ASN A 378 22.87 -12.07 0.92
CA ASN A 378 22.31 -12.80 2.07
C ASN A 378 22.62 -12.14 3.43
N PRO A 379 22.12 -10.91 3.71
CA PRO A 379 22.38 -10.21 4.97
C PRO A 379 21.76 -10.92 6.19
N SER A 380 22.54 -11.06 7.26
CA SER A 380 22.06 -11.59 8.56
C SER A 380 21.62 -10.46 9.51
N PRO A 381 20.64 -10.70 10.42
CA PRO A 381 20.20 -9.71 11.42
C PRO A 381 21.25 -9.24 12.45
N ASP A 382 22.47 -9.77 12.41
CA ASP A 382 23.58 -9.36 13.28
C ASP A 382 24.67 -8.57 12.50
N GLU A 383 24.50 -8.42 11.18
CA GLU A 383 25.45 -7.76 10.28
C GLU A 383 25.09 -6.32 10.00
N LYS A 384 26.11 -5.47 9.84
CA LYS A 384 25.97 -4.05 9.52
C LYS A 384 26.02 -3.82 8.02
N MET A 385 25.01 -3.11 7.53
CA MET A 385 24.80 -2.74 6.13
C MET A 385 24.93 -1.22 5.99
N ILE A 386 25.62 -0.78 4.94
CA ILE A 386 25.59 0.62 4.50
C ILE A 386 25.40 0.76 3.00
N ASP A 387 24.56 1.71 2.60
CA ASP A 387 24.55 2.25 1.25
C ASP A 387 25.22 3.62 1.23
N THR A 388 26.28 3.74 0.43
CA THR A 388 27.12 4.94 0.34
C THR A 388 26.63 5.97 -0.68
N ALA A 389 25.60 5.62 -1.46
CA ALA A 389 24.93 6.47 -2.46
C ALA A 389 23.42 6.16 -2.46
N ALA A 390 22.81 6.35 -1.28
CA ALA A 390 21.57 5.68 -0.90
C ALA A 390 20.31 6.16 -1.64
N GLY A 391 20.31 7.36 -2.22
CA GLY A 391 19.11 7.93 -2.81
C GLY A 391 17.93 7.91 -1.82
N SER A 392 16.81 7.28 -2.21
CA SER A 392 15.63 7.07 -1.36
C SER A 392 15.76 5.87 -0.40
N CYS A 393 16.97 5.35 -0.18
CA CYS A 393 17.27 4.20 0.69
C CYS A 393 16.69 2.86 0.20
N GLY A 394 16.78 2.58 -1.10
CA GLY A 394 16.31 1.32 -1.64
C GLY A 394 17.04 0.09 -1.09
N PHE A 395 18.38 0.05 -1.16
CA PHE A 395 19.15 -1.07 -0.59
C PHE A 395 18.95 -1.24 0.92
N PRO A 396 19.00 -0.16 1.75
CA PRO A 396 18.66 -0.25 3.16
C PRO A 396 17.27 -0.86 3.41
N MET A 397 16.22 -0.36 2.74
CA MET A 397 14.84 -0.81 2.96
C MET A 397 14.65 -2.30 2.63
N HIS A 398 15.17 -2.76 1.49
CA HIS A 398 15.03 -4.16 1.10
C HIS A 398 15.88 -5.09 1.98
N THR A 399 17.02 -4.62 2.49
CA THR A 399 17.82 -5.34 3.48
C THR A 399 17.08 -5.49 4.80
N ILE A 400 16.36 -4.45 5.24
CA ILE A 400 15.51 -4.49 6.43
C ILE A 400 14.44 -5.56 6.28
N PHE A 401 13.71 -5.56 5.15
CA PHE A 401 12.66 -6.55 4.89
C PHE A 401 13.20 -7.98 4.84
N HIS A 402 14.34 -8.20 4.19
CA HIS A 402 15.01 -9.50 4.18
C HIS A 402 15.35 -9.96 5.61
N SER A 403 15.93 -9.08 6.42
CA SER A 403 16.36 -9.40 7.78
C SER A 403 15.17 -9.64 8.72
N TRP A 404 14.07 -8.91 8.52
CA TRP A 404 12.82 -9.16 9.24
C TRP A 404 12.19 -10.48 8.89
N ASN A 405 12.28 -10.91 7.63
CA ASN A 405 11.82 -12.24 7.23
C ASN A 405 12.61 -13.34 7.98
N ILE A 406 13.89 -13.13 8.21
CA ILE A 406 14.72 -14.03 9.03
C ILE A 406 14.32 -13.97 10.51
N LEU A 407 14.10 -12.77 11.05
CA LEU A 407 13.76 -12.58 12.46
C LEU A 407 12.35 -13.08 12.82
N ASN A 408 11.42 -13.00 11.87
CA ASN A 408 10.01 -13.23 12.07
C ASN A 408 9.33 -13.81 10.81
N PRO A 409 9.63 -15.06 10.45
CA PRO A 409 9.19 -15.67 9.18
C PRO A 409 7.68 -15.87 9.07
N ASN A 410 6.95 -15.85 10.19
CA ASN A 410 5.50 -16.07 10.21
C ASN A 410 4.68 -14.77 10.08
N LYS A 411 5.33 -13.60 9.96
CA LYS A 411 4.66 -12.32 9.78
C LYS A 411 4.96 -11.73 8.41
N ASP A 412 3.92 -11.23 7.76
CA ASP A 412 4.04 -10.49 6.51
C ASP A 412 4.91 -9.24 6.75
N ASN A 413 6.09 -9.22 6.15
CA ASN A 413 7.05 -8.13 6.29
C ASN A 413 6.82 -7.00 5.28
N LEU A 414 5.55 -6.63 5.11
CA LEU A 414 5.11 -5.57 4.22
C LEU A 414 5.31 -4.18 4.86
N PHE A 415 5.22 -3.14 4.02
CA PHE A 415 5.17 -1.75 4.45
C PHE A 415 3.88 -1.49 5.24
N THR A 416 3.88 -1.65 6.57
CA THR A 416 2.66 -1.73 7.38
C THR A 416 2.63 -0.79 8.59
N THR A 417 1.42 -0.51 9.09
CA THR A 417 1.21 0.22 10.34
C THR A 417 1.51 -0.62 11.58
N ALA A 418 1.58 -1.96 11.46
CA ALA A 418 1.79 -2.89 12.56
C ALA A 418 3.03 -2.53 13.40
N LYS A 419 2.95 -2.78 14.70
CA LYS A 419 4.08 -2.58 15.62
C LYS A 419 5.15 -3.63 15.35
N ARG A 420 6.40 -3.18 15.30
CA ARG A 420 7.58 -4.04 15.19
C ARG A 420 8.00 -4.52 16.57
N THR A 421 8.67 -5.66 16.60
CA THR A 421 9.29 -6.18 17.82
C THR A 421 10.53 -5.34 18.15
N GLN A 422 10.95 -5.33 19.42
CA GLN A 422 12.14 -4.58 19.83
C GLN A 422 13.38 -5.00 19.03
N ARG A 423 13.56 -6.30 18.77
CA ARG A 423 14.69 -6.81 17.99
C ARG A 423 14.68 -6.35 16.53
N GLU A 424 13.51 -6.27 15.91
CA GLU A 424 13.35 -5.71 14.56
C GLU A 424 13.70 -4.22 14.54
N GLU A 425 13.31 -3.45 15.56
CA GLU A 425 13.65 -2.03 15.70
C GLU A 425 15.15 -1.82 15.98
N ASP A 426 15.74 -2.60 16.88
CA ASP A 426 17.15 -2.54 17.25
C ASP A 426 18.05 -2.85 16.04
N TYR A 427 17.70 -3.88 15.25
CA TYR A 427 18.44 -4.19 14.02
C TYR A 427 18.49 -2.99 13.07
N VAL A 428 17.34 -2.39 12.82
CA VAL A 428 17.18 -1.26 11.90
C VAL A 428 17.91 -0.02 12.44
N LYS A 429 17.85 0.22 13.75
CA LYS A 429 18.49 1.36 14.43
C LYS A 429 20.01 1.24 14.54
N ASP A 430 20.54 0.04 14.72
CA ASP A 430 21.97 -0.13 15.05
C ASP A 430 22.81 -0.68 13.90
N ASN A 431 22.19 -1.31 12.89
CA ASN A 431 22.92 -2.02 11.85
C ASN A 431 22.68 -1.54 10.41
N VAL A 432 21.66 -0.72 10.13
CA VAL A 432 21.34 -0.28 8.77
C VAL A 432 21.61 1.22 8.59
N PHE A 433 22.44 1.57 7.60
CA PHE A 433 22.91 2.94 7.35
C PHE A 433 22.74 3.33 5.87
N GLY A 434 22.52 4.62 5.62
CA GLY A 434 22.44 5.18 4.27
C GLY A 434 23.05 6.58 4.20
N LEU A 435 23.90 6.83 3.22
CA LEU A 435 24.51 8.13 2.94
C LEU A 435 24.11 8.61 1.55
N ASP A 436 23.64 9.84 1.45
CA ASP A 436 23.45 10.50 0.17
C ASP A 436 23.75 11.99 0.29
N PHE A 437 24.20 12.64 -0.77
CA PHE A 437 24.52 14.07 -0.72
C PHE A 437 23.28 14.95 -1.00
N SER A 438 22.18 14.38 -1.48
CA SER A 438 20.94 15.09 -1.78
C SER A 438 19.99 15.08 -0.59
N GLU A 439 19.80 16.24 0.04
CA GLU A 439 18.86 16.41 1.15
C GLU A 439 17.42 15.96 0.82
N LYS A 440 16.97 16.15 -0.44
CA LYS A 440 15.66 15.68 -0.90
C LYS A 440 15.55 14.15 -0.88
N SER A 441 16.56 13.46 -1.41
CA SER A 441 16.60 11.99 -1.42
C SER A 441 16.69 11.42 -0.01
N VAL A 442 17.56 12.01 0.82
CA VAL A 442 17.70 11.67 2.25
C VAL A 442 16.37 11.81 2.98
N ARG A 443 15.61 12.89 2.75
CA ARG A 443 14.28 13.07 3.36
C ARG A 443 13.30 11.96 2.99
N VAL A 444 13.29 11.52 1.73
CA VAL A 444 12.46 10.37 1.30
C VAL A 444 12.93 9.09 1.99
N GLY A 445 14.23 8.81 1.97
CA GLY A 445 14.78 7.62 2.64
C GLY A 445 14.48 7.58 4.14
N ARG A 446 14.58 8.72 4.83
CA ARG A 446 14.18 8.84 6.25
C ARG A 446 12.70 8.53 6.44
N MET A 447 11.83 9.05 5.59
CA MET A 447 10.39 8.79 5.68
C MET A 447 10.06 7.32 5.45
N LEU A 448 10.66 6.68 4.44
CA LEU A 448 10.45 5.25 4.18
C LEU A 448 10.98 4.40 5.35
N ASN A 449 12.14 4.75 5.90
CA ASN A 449 12.72 4.04 7.05
C ASN A 449 11.94 4.26 8.36
N ILE A 450 11.20 5.36 8.54
CA ILE A 450 10.31 5.56 9.70
C ILE A 450 9.25 4.47 9.79
N VAL A 451 8.72 4.07 8.64
CA VAL A 451 7.75 2.96 8.57
C VAL A 451 8.43 1.64 8.89
N ALA A 452 9.72 1.53 8.56
CA ALA A 452 10.55 0.41 8.93
C ALA A 452 11.03 0.43 10.41
N GLY A 453 10.71 1.46 11.22
CA GLY A 453 11.21 1.60 12.60
C GLY A 453 12.10 2.83 12.79
N ASP A 454 13.03 2.81 13.74
CA ASP A 454 13.86 3.99 14.07
C ASP A 454 15.02 4.25 13.07
N GLY A 455 15.20 3.39 12.07
CA GLY A 455 16.34 3.43 11.12
C GLY A 455 16.42 4.66 10.25
N HIS A 456 15.41 5.53 10.29
CA HIS A 456 15.49 6.86 9.69
C HIS A 456 16.59 7.74 10.28
N THR A 457 17.03 7.44 11.51
CA THR A 457 18.06 8.22 12.17
C THR A 457 19.43 7.98 11.54
N ASN A 458 19.65 6.84 10.89
CA ASN A 458 20.92 6.46 10.25
C ASN A 458 21.00 6.80 8.76
N VAL A 459 20.02 7.52 8.22
CA VAL A 459 20.06 8.06 6.86
C VAL A 459 20.53 9.50 6.92
N ILE A 460 21.72 9.76 6.39
CA ILE A 460 22.49 10.97 6.68
C ILE A 460 22.87 11.68 5.38
N GLU A 461 22.70 13.00 5.38
CA GLU A 461 23.15 13.85 4.28
C GLU A 461 24.67 14.09 4.36
N LEU A 462 25.46 13.41 3.52
CA LEU A 462 26.92 13.57 3.43
C LEU A 462 27.40 13.41 1.99
N ASN A 463 28.47 14.12 1.63
CA ASN A 463 29.23 13.81 0.42
C ASN A 463 30.22 12.67 0.71
N THR A 464 29.87 11.45 0.33
CA THR A 464 30.68 10.24 0.57
C THR A 464 32.11 10.34 0.03
N LEU A 465 32.32 11.08 -1.07
CA LEU A 465 33.63 11.21 -1.71
C LEU A 465 34.52 12.30 -1.10
N ASP A 466 34.03 13.12 -0.17
CA ASP A 466 34.78 14.22 0.45
C ASP A 466 34.83 14.11 1.98
N TYR A 467 35.22 12.93 2.44
CA TYR A 467 35.15 12.57 3.86
C TYR A 467 36.14 13.35 4.75
N GLU A 468 37.22 13.88 4.18
CA GLU A 468 38.18 14.74 4.91
C GLU A 468 37.55 16.06 5.41
N ASN A 469 36.38 16.44 4.86
CA ASN A 469 35.72 17.71 5.17
C ASN A 469 34.38 17.55 5.92
N TRP A 470 33.95 16.34 6.29
CA TRP A 470 32.63 16.11 6.90
C TRP A 470 32.36 16.95 8.15
N THR A 471 33.33 17.01 9.08
CA THR A 471 33.18 17.81 10.30
C THR A 471 33.05 19.29 9.97
N LYS A 472 33.85 19.78 9.02
CA LYS A 472 33.90 21.19 8.63
C LYS A 472 32.62 21.62 7.90
N ASP A 473 32.19 20.84 6.92
CA ASP A 473 31.15 21.23 5.96
C ASP A 473 29.74 20.87 6.46
N TYR A 474 29.61 19.86 7.32
CA TYR A 474 28.33 19.37 7.83
C TYR A 474 28.19 19.48 9.34
N VAL A 475 29.07 18.85 10.13
CA VAL A 475 28.87 18.71 11.60
C VAL A 475 28.85 20.06 12.33
N ARG A 476 29.61 21.05 11.83
CA ARG A 476 29.63 22.42 12.38
C ARG A 476 28.39 23.25 12.01
N ASN A 477 27.57 22.79 11.07
CA ASN A 477 26.30 23.43 10.74
C ASN A 477 25.24 22.99 11.75
N GLU A 478 24.66 23.95 12.49
CA GLU A 478 23.65 23.66 13.52
C GLU A 478 22.38 23.02 12.93
N GLU A 479 21.89 23.51 11.79
CA GLU A 479 20.69 22.95 11.14
C GLU A 479 20.89 21.52 10.68
N TRP A 480 22.10 21.19 10.22
CA TRP A 480 22.47 19.81 9.88
C TRP A 480 22.58 18.95 11.14
N SER A 481 23.24 19.45 12.19
CA SER A 481 23.39 18.75 13.48
C SER A 481 22.03 18.39 14.08
N ASP A 482 21.09 19.33 14.12
CA ASP A 482 19.75 19.12 14.66
C ASP A 482 19.00 17.97 13.98
N LYS A 483 19.30 17.71 12.70
CA LYS A 483 18.67 16.65 11.92
C LYS A 483 19.40 15.31 12.01
N TYR A 484 20.72 15.31 11.97
CA TYR A 484 21.51 14.11 11.63
C TYR A 484 22.53 13.70 12.70
N ARG A 485 22.72 14.50 13.75
CA ARG A 485 23.80 14.29 14.72
C ARG A 485 23.77 12.91 15.36
N GLU A 486 22.59 12.42 15.74
CA GLU A 486 22.45 11.12 16.41
C GLU A 486 22.93 9.96 15.52
N GLY A 487 22.47 9.90 14.27
CA GLY A 487 22.92 8.90 13.31
C GLY A 487 24.39 9.02 12.95
N PHE A 488 24.87 10.26 12.81
CA PHE A 488 26.27 10.53 12.54
C PHE A 488 27.19 10.06 13.66
N ASP A 489 26.79 10.25 14.93
CA ASP A 489 27.56 9.75 16.07
C ASP A 489 27.62 8.21 16.08
N ARG A 490 26.53 7.53 15.69
CA ARG A 490 26.55 6.07 15.48
C ARG A 490 27.49 5.66 14.34
N LEU A 491 27.40 6.31 13.18
CA LEU A 491 28.30 6.06 12.05
C LEU A 491 29.77 6.28 12.45
N LYS A 492 30.04 7.38 13.16
CA LYS A 492 31.37 7.70 13.68
C LYS A 492 31.90 6.59 14.59
N ASN A 493 31.06 5.95 15.40
CA ASN A 493 31.48 4.85 16.26
C ASN A 493 31.81 3.55 15.50
N ILE A 494 31.34 3.41 14.25
CA ILE A 494 31.66 2.28 13.35
C ILE A 494 32.98 2.51 12.59
N SER A 495 33.52 3.73 12.62
CA SER A 495 34.87 4.00 12.13
C SER A 495 35.89 3.06 12.77
N ARG A 496 36.87 2.61 11.98
CA ARG A 496 38.01 1.83 12.50
C ARG A 496 38.91 2.67 13.43
N ASN A 497 38.87 3.99 13.30
CA ASN A 497 39.63 4.92 14.14
C ASN A 497 38.76 6.08 14.65
N PRO A 498 37.75 5.80 15.51
CA PRO A 498 36.71 6.78 15.88
C PRO A 498 37.25 7.95 16.73
N LYS A 499 38.44 7.75 17.33
CA LYS A 499 39.12 8.71 18.20
C LYS A 499 40.21 9.53 17.49
N ALA A 500 40.46 9.31 16.19
CA ALA A 500 41.49 10.05 15.47
C ALA A 500 41.24 11.56 15.50
N ASP A 501 42.30 12.37 15.52
CA ASP A 501 42.20 13.83 15.63
C ASP A 501 41.76 14.53 14.35
N SER A 502 41.90 13.85 13.19
CA SER A 502 41.52 14.38 11.88
C SER A 502 40.45 13.54 11.20
N ASP A 503 39.58 14.19 10.42
CA ASP A 503 38.58 13.53 9.57
C ASP A 503 39.22 12.57 8.57
N ARG A 504 40.41 12.91 8.07
CA ARG A 504 41.19 12.07 7.16
C ARG A 504 41.49 10.69 7.74
N GLU A 505 41.85 10.61 9.01
CA GLU A 505 42.14 9.32 9.65
C GLU A 505 40.84 8.68 10.18
N ARG A 506 39.93 9.52 10.71
CA ARG A 506 38.70 9.07 11.34
C ARG A 506 37.70 8.49 10.35
N PHE A 507 37.52 9.08 9.18
CA PHE A 507 36.48 8.69 8.25
C PHE A 507 37.01 7.98 7.02
N LYS A 508 38.29 7.57 7.02
CA LYS A 508 38.85 6.78 5.92
C LYS A 508 38.25 5.39 5.87
N GLU A 509 38.33 4.62 6.95
CA GLU A 509 37.92 3.22 6.97
C GLU A 509 36.83 2.94 8.01
N PHE A 510 35.92 2.04 7.67
CA PHE A 510 34.83 1.59 8.55
C PHE A 510 34.77 0.07 8.63
N ASP A 511 33.99 -0.43 9.58
CA ASP A 511 33.80 -1.86 9.81
C ASP A 511 32.38 -2.34 9.49
N PHE A 512 31.90 -2.09 8.27
CA PHE A 512 30.65 -2.66 7.76
C PHE A 512 30.85 -4.07 7.19
N ASP A 513 29.89 -4.96 7.45
CA ASP A 513 29.82 -6.30 6.88
C ASP A 513 29.43 -6.27 5.41
N ILE A 514 28.50 -5.38 5.07
CA ILE A 514 27.85 -5.32 3.76
C ILE A 514 27.83 -3.89 3.26
N VAL A 515 28.26 -3.71 2.01
CA VAL A 515 28.07 -2.46 1.26
C VAL A 515 27.25 -2.74 0.01
N MET A 516 26.16 -2.01 -0.20
CA MET A 516 25.42 -2.05 -1.45
C MET A 516 25.24 -0.64 -1.96
N ALA A 517 25.56 -0.38 -3.23
CA ALA A 517 25.51 0.97 -3.76
C ALA A 517 25.20 1.00 -5.25
N ASN A 518 24.53 2.07 -5.67
CA ASN A 518 24.41 2.49 -7.06
C ASN A 518 24.97 3.92 -7.23
N PRO A 519 26.31 4.07 -7.33
CA PRO A 519 26.94 5.37 -7.46
C PRO A 519 26.50 6.12 -8.73
N PRO A 520 26.57 7.47 -8.75
CA PRO A 520 26.20 8.26 -9.92
C PRO A 520 27.12 7.93 -11.12
N PHE A 521 26.51 7.53 -12.25
CA PHE A 521 27.24 7.16 -13.47
C PHE A 521 27.71 8.36 -14.29
N ALA A 522 27.04 9.50 -14.14
CA ALA A 522 27.37 10.71 -14.87
C ALA A 522 28.04 11.76 -13.96
N GLY A 523 28.84 12.60 -14.61
CA GLY A 523 29.64 13.62 -13.94
C GLY A 523 31.07 13.17 -13.70
N LYS A 524 32.00 14.08 -14.00
CA LYS A 524 33.42 13.87 -13.77
C LYS A 524 33.92 14.77 -12.66
N LEU A 525 34.83 14.27 -11.83
CA LEU A 525 35.51 15.05 -10.81
C LEU A 525 36.84 15.58 -11.35
N THR A 526 37.05 16.87 -11.12
CA THR A 526 38.29 17.60 -11.47
C THR A 526 38.98 18.22 -10.24
N ASN A 527 38.33 18.18 -9.07
CA ASN A 527 38.84 18.75 -7.84
C ASN A 527 40.03 17.91 -7.32
N LYS A 528 41.25 18.43 -7.50
CA LYS A 528 42.51 17.77 -7.09
C LYS A 528 42.58 17.47 -5.58
N GLU A 529 41.92 18.26 -4.73
CA GLU A 529 41.86 18.02 -3.28
C GLU A 529 41.00 16.80 -2.93
N GLN A 530 39.93 16.53 -3.69
CA GLN A 530 39.17 15.30 -3.56
C GLN A 530 39.93 14.11 -4.16
N LEU A 531 40.55 14.29 -5.33
CA LEU A 531 41.27 13.21 -5.99
C LEU A 531 42.47 12.69 -5.19
N ARG A 532 43.18 13.56 -4.45
CA ARG A 532 44.34 13.14 -3.63
C ARG A 532 43.99 12.20 -2.47
N GLN A 533 42.70 12.11 -2.10
CA GLN A 533 42.22 11.24 -1.03
C GLN A 533 42.22 9.77 -1.45
N TYR A 534 42.28 9.49 -2.76
CA TYR A 534 42.07 8.19 -3.38
C TYR A 534 43.26 7.76 -4.24
N LEU A 535 43.61 6.47 -4.19
CA LEU A 535 44.61 5.87 -5.06
C LEU A 535 44.12 5.85 -6.51
N LEU A 536 42.86 5.50 -6.75
CA LEU A 536 42.25 5.53 -8.07
C LEU A 536 42.15 6.96 -8.65
N GLY A 537 42.29 8.00 -7.82
CA GLY A 537 42.42 9.39 -8.25
C GLY A 537 43.77 9.71 -8.92
N ARG A 538 44.76 8.81 -8.83
CA ARG A 538 46.07 8.91 -9.48
C ARG A 538 46.11 8.11 -10.77
N LYS A 539 47.00 8.50 -11.69
CA LYS A 539 47.20 7.78 -12.96
C LYS A 539 47.63 6.35 -12.66
N GLU A 540 47.03 5.39 -13.36
CA GLU A 540 47.31 3.95 -13.23
C GLU A 540 47.11 3.36 -11.82
N GLY A 541 46.52 4.11 -10.88
CA GLY A 541 46.39 3.68 -9.49
C GLY A 541 47.74 3.56 -8.76
N ASP A 542 48.76 4.31 -9.16
CA ASP A 542 50.08 4.33 -8.50
C ASP A 542 50.19 5.55 -7.56
N GLU A 543 50.57 5.31 -6.30
CA GLU A 543 50.79 6.35 -5.28
C GLU A 543 51.81 7.41 -5.71
N LYS A 544 52.81 7.01 -6.51
CA LYS A 544 53.89 7.89 -7.00
C LYS A 544 53.49 8.66 -8.26
N ALA A 545 52.40 8.28 -8.92
CA ALA A 545 51.96 8.93 -10.14
C ALA A 545 51.19 10.23 -9.86
N ASP A 546 51.13 11.10 -10.88
CA ASP A 546 50.35 12.33 -10.86
C ASP A 546 48.85 12.04 -10.68
N LEU A 547 48.14 13.00 -10.09
CA LEU A 547 46.68 13.00 -10.07
C LEU A 547 46.10 13.07 -11.49
N GLN A 548 45.06 12.27 -11.74
CA GLN A 548 44.30 12.36 -12.98
C GLN A 548 43.67 13.76 -13.11
N ASN A 549 43.51 14.26 -14.34
CA ASN A 549 42.88 15.57 -14.56
C ASN A 549 41.38 15.51 -14.35
N THR A 550 40.79 14.39 -14.74
CA THR A 550 39.37 14.18 -14.75
C THR A 550 39.09 12.70 -14.56
N ILE A 551 38.22 12.34 -13.62
CA ILE A 551 37.83 10.94 -13.37
C ILE A 551 36.31 10.82 -13.20
N GLY A 552 35.74 9.66 -13.54
CA GLY A 552 34.34 9.37 -13.21
C GLY A 552 34.15 9.25 -11.70
N ARG A 553 33.02 9.75 -11.18
CA ARG A 553 32.67 9.64 -9.75
C ARG A 553 32.56 8.18 -9.32
N ASP A 554 31.92 7.37 -10.16
CA ASP A 554 31.76 5.93 -10.01
C ASP A 554 33.08 5.20 -9.72
N VAL A 555 34.19 5.63 -10.33
CA VAL A 555 35.52 5.04 -10.07
C VAL A 555 36.00 5.26 -8.65
N LEU A 556 35.83 6.47 -8.10
CA LEU A 556 36.23 6.76 -6.72
C LEU A 556 35.32 6.07 -5.71
N PHE A 557 34.05 5.88 -6.05
CA PHE A 557 33.13 5.10 -5.22
C PHE A 557 33.55 3.63 -5.08
N ILE A 558 34.25 3.04 -6.07
CA ILE A 558 34.78 1.67 -5.94
C ILE A 558 35.75 1.59 -4.75
N GLU A 559 36.76 2.47 -4.73
CA GLU A 559 37.73 2.54 -3.65
C GLU A 559 37.05 2.91 -2.33
N ARG A 560 36.20 3.93 -2.35
CA ARG A 560 35.49 4.38 -1.15
C ARG A 560 34.65 3.26 -0.53
N ASN A 561 33.89 2.52 -1.33
CA ASN A 561 33.07 1.42 -0.83
C ASN A 561 33.90 0.27 -0.25
N ILE A 562 35.08 -0.02 -0.84
CA ILE A 562 36.02 -1.00 -0.29
C ILE A 562 36.60 -0.50 1.05
N ASP A 563 36.80 0.81 1.23
CA ASP A 563 37.24 1.39 2.50
C ASP A 563 36.16 1.28 3.61
N PHE A 564 34.87 1.29 3.23
CA PHE A 564 33.76 1.07 4.18
C PHE A 564 33.65 -0.38 4.66
N LEU A 565 34.16 -1.35 3.87
CA LEU A 565 34.13 -2.76 4.23
C LEU A 565 35.18 -3.12 5.28
N LYS A 566 34.74 -3.88 6.29
CA LYS A 566 35.65 -4.63 7.16
C LYS A 566 36.35 -5.76 6.38
N PRO A 567 37.52 -6.25 6.83
CA PRO A 567 38.11 -7.47 6.28
C PRO A 567 37.11 -8.63 6.29
N GLY A 568 36.96 -9.32 5.15
CA GLY A 568 35.96 -10.39 4.96
C GLY A 568 34.54 -9.91 4.65
N GLY A 569 34.26 -8.61 4.75
CA GLY A 569 32.99 -8.01 4.35
C GLY A 569 32.77 -8.09 2.84
N ARG A 570 31.51 -7.93 2.40
CA ARG A 570 31.09 -8.15 1.00
C ARG A 570 30.30 -6.98 0.43
N MET A 571 30.42 -6.78 -0.88
CA MET A 571 29.80 -5.65 -1.57
C MET A 571 29.12 -6.06 -2.86
N ALA A 572 27.98 -5.42 -3.14
CA ALA A 572 27.37 -5.36 -4.47
C ALA A 572 27.35 -3.90 -4.94
N VAL A 573 27.96 -3.61 -6.10
CA VAL A 573 27.98 -2.25 -6.65
C VAL A 573 27.56 -2.25 -8.11
N VAL A 574 26.59 -1.39 -8.45
CA VAL A 574 26.15 -1.21 -9.84
C VAL A 574 27.12 -0.26 -10.55
N LEU A 575 27.67 -0.69 -11.68
CA LEU A 575 28.65 0.09 -12.46
C LEU A 575 28.33 0.03 -13.96
N PRO A 576 28.75 1.05 -14.74
CA PRO A 576 28.70 0.99 -16.20
C PRO A 576 29.52 -0.19 -16.75
N GLN A 577 29.02 -0.86 -17.79
CA GLN A 577 29.67 -2.06 -18.33
C GLN A 577 31.11 -1.79 -18.83
N GLY A 578 31.41 -0.55 -19.24
CA GLY A 578 32.75 -0.13 -19.66
C GLY A 578 33.84 -0.40 -18.61
N ARG A 579 33.51 -0.30 -17.30
CA ARG A 579 34.47 -0.53 -16.20
C ARG A 579 35.05 -1.94 -16.21
N PHE A 580 34.28 -2.90 -16.71
CA PHE A 580 34.66 -4.31 -16.76
C PHE A 580 35.48 -4.66 -18.00
N ASN A 581 35.29 -3.93 -19.11
CA ASN A 581 35.74 -4.39 -20.43
C ASN A 581 36.78 -3.47 -21.10
N ASN A 582 36.84 -2.18 -20.72
CA ASN A 582 37.73 -1.22 -21.35
C ASN A 582 39.21 -1.49 -20.98
N SER A 583 40.10 -1.49 -21.97
CA SER A 583 41.53 -1.81 -21.80
C SER A 583 42.29 -0.76 -20.99
N ASP A 584 41.98 0.52 -21.20
CA ASP A 584 42.55 1.67 -20.48
C ASP A 584 42.11 1.74 -19.01
N GLU A 585 41.10 0.98 -18.63
CA GLU A 585 40.56 0.89 -17.27
C GLU A 585 41.02 -0.37 -16.51
N LYS A 586 42.02 -1.09 -17.05
CA LYS A 586 42.62 -2.27 -16.41
C LYS A 586 43.08 -2.01 -14.98
N TYR A 587 43.62 -0.82 -14.70
CA TYR A 587 44.10 -0.45 -13.37
C TYR A 587 42.99 -0.51 -12.30
N ILE A 588 41.73 -0.22 -12.66
CA ILE A 588 40.58 -0.33 -11.75
C ILE A 588 40.35 -1.80 -11.37
N ARG A 589 40.39 -2.71 -12.36
CA ARG A 589 40.23 -4.15 -12.13
C ARG A 589 41.37 -4.71 -11.29
N ASN A 590 42.60 -4.29 -11.57
CA ASN A 590 43.76 -4.67 -10.76
C ASN A 590 43.59 -4.22 -9.30
N TYR A 591 43.16 -2.97 -9.08
CA TYR A 591 42.93 -2.42 -7.74
C TYR A 591 41.91 -3.26 -6.94
N ILE A 592 40.81 -3.67 -7.60
CA ILE A 592 39.77 -4.52 -7.01
C ILE A 592 40.35 -5.90 -6.67
N LEU A 593 40.95 -6.60 -7.65
CA LEU A 593 41.46 -7.98 -7.47
C LEU A 593 42.58 -8.08 -6.44
N GLU A 594 43.35 -7.00 -6.26
CA GLU A 594 44.37 -6.92 -5.23
C GLU A 594 43.77 -6.99 -3.81
N ARG A 595 42.60 -6.37 -3.60
CA ARG A 595 41.95 -6.14 -2.29
C ARG A 595 40.76 -7.05 -2.01
N CYS A 596 40.12 -7.58 -3.05
CA CYS A 596 38.90 -8.36 -2.92
C CYS A 596 38.90 -9.60 -3.82
N ARG A 597 38.24 -10.66 -3.35
CA ARG A 597 37.74 -11.79 -4.14
C ARG A 597 36.63 -11.31 -5.04
N LEU A 598 36.72 -11.61 -6.33
CA LEU A 598 35.62 -11.42 -7.26
C LEU A 598 34.62 -12.57 -7.10
N LEU A 599 33.45 -12.29 -6.53
CA LEU A 599 32.41 -13.31 -6.33
C LEU A 599 31.61 -13.54 -7.62
N GLY A 600 31.26 -12.45 -8.30
CA GLY A 600 30.59 -12.54 -9.58
C GLY A 600 30.28 -11.20 -10.25
N VAL A 601 29.89 -11.28 -11.52
CA VAL A 601 29.44 -10.14 -12.33
C VAL A 601 28.14 -10.50 -13.03
N VAL A 602 27.09 -9.72 -12.74
CA VAL A 602 25.77 -9.89 -13.36
C VAL A 602 25.50 -8.75 -14.34
N GLY A 603 25.48 -9.06 -15.63
CA GLY A 603 25.13 -8.11 -16.68
C GLY A 603 23.64 -7.82 -16.70
N LEU A 604 23.25 -6.54 -16.60
CA LEU A 604 21.84 -6.13 -16.63
C LEU A 604 21.36 -5.87 -18.06
N HIS A 605 20.07 -6.09 -18.32
CA HIS A 605 19.46 -5.78 -19.60
C HIS A 605 19.51 -4.26 -19.88
N GLY A 606 19.71 -3.86 -21.14
CA GLY A 606 19.93 -2.44 -21.50
C GLY A 606 18.74 -1.50 -21.27
N TYR A 607 17.58 -2.04 -20.88
CA TYR A 607 16.36 -1.26 -20.59
C TYR A 607 16.12 -1.04 -19.09
N VAL A 608 16.89 -1.68 -18.21
CA VAL A 608 16.68 -1.63 -16.74
C VAL A 608 16.65 -0.19 -16.21
N PHE A 609 17.55 0.67 -16.67
CA PHE A 609 17.65 2.08 -16.23
C PHE A 609 16.94 3.09 -17.15
N LYS A 610 16.16 2.62 -18.14
CA LYS A 610 15.30 3.51 -18.93
C LYS A 610 14.11 4.03 -18.10
N PRO A 611 13.57 5.23 -18.42
CA PRO A 611 13.99 6.13 -19.49
C PRO A 611 15.22 6.98 -19.17
N HIS A 612 15.78 6.86 -17.97
CA HIS A 612 16.80 7.79 -17.48
C HIS A 612 18.15 7.66 -18.16
N THR A 613 18.58 6.43 -18.45
CA THR A 613 19.78 6.16 -19.27
C THR A 613 19.65 4.86 -20.05
N SER A 614 20.31 4.80 -21.20
CA SER A 614 20.50 3.61 -22.03
C SER A 614 21.89 2.97 -21.85
N THR A 615 22.71 3.48 -20.93
CA THR A 615 23.99 2.87 -20.57
C THR A 615 23.77 1.47 -20.03
N LYS A 616 24.39 0.47 -20.67
CA LYS A 616 24.38 -0.90 -20.15
C LYS A 616 25.22 -0.97 -18.88
N THR A 617 24.65 -1.57 -17.84
CA THR A 617 25.23 -1.66 -16.50
C THR A 617 25.42 -3.11 -16.09
N SER A 618 26.23 -3.33 -15.08
CA SER A 618 26.42 -4.64 -14.46
C SER A 618 26.57 -4.47 -12.96
N VAL A 619 26.19 -5.49 -12.20
CA VAL A 619 26.40 -5.54 -10.75
C VAL A 619 27.66 -6.34 -10.47
N LEU A 620 28.61 -5.72 -9.76
CA LEU A 620 29.84 -6.33 -9.30
C LEU A 620 29.66 -6.83 -7.87
N PHE A 621 29.89 -8.12 -7.65
CA PHE A 621 29.89 -8.75 -6.33
C PHE A 621 31.31 -9.10 -5.92
N VAL A 622 31.75 -8.61 -4.76
CA VAL A 622 33.10 -8.86 -4.22
C VAL A 622 33.07 -9.14 -2.72
N GLN A 623 34.09 -9.85 -2.23
CA GLN A 623 34.36 -10.01 -0.80
C GLN A 623 35.79 -9.57 -0.51
N LYS A 624 35.99 -8.70 0.49
CA LYS A 624 37.31 -8.18 0.84
C LYS A 624 38.19 -9.31 1.38
N TRP A 625 39.42 -9.41 0.88
CA TRP A 625 40.36 -10.43 1.35
C TRP A 625 40.65 -10.24 2.83
N THR A 626 40.90 -11.35 3.53
CA THR A 626 41.43 -11.38 4.89
C THR A 626 42.87 -11.87 4.88
N ASN A 627 43.67 -11.39 5.81
CA ASN A 627 45.07 -11.79 5.98
C ASN A 627 45.43 -11.91 7.47
N GLU A 628 46.63 -12.39 7.78
CA GLU A 628 47.11 -12.58 9.15
C GLU A 628 47.11 -11.28 9.97
N VAL A 629 47.35 -10.11 9.35
CA VAL A 629 47.30 -8.82 10.04
C VAL A 629 45.89 -8.51 10.51
N ASP A 630 44.88 -8.85 9.71
CA ASP A 630 43.48 -8.66 10.09
C ASP A 630 43.09 -9.57 11.27
N GLU A 631 43.61 -10.79 11.34
CA GLU A 631 43.44 -11.68 12.49
C GLU A 631 44.01 -11.07 13.78
N THR A 632 45.21 -10.46 13.71
CA THR A 632 45.80 -9.77 14.87
C THR A 632 44.98 -8.56 15.32
N ARG A 633 44.12 -8.01 14.44
CA ARG A 633 43.18 -6.91 14.73
C ARG A 633 41.82 -7.40 15.21
N GLY A 634 41.61 -8.72 15.31
CA GLY A 634 40.39 -9.33 15.82
C GLY A 634 39.35 -9.67 14.74
N TYR A 635 39.69 -9.60 13.46
CA TYR A 635 38.80 -10.04 12.38
C TYR A 635 38.99 -11.53 12.10
N SER A 636 37.90 -12.24 11.78
CA SER A 636 37.97 -13.65 11.40
C SER A 636 38.51 -13.80 9.97
N ASN A 637 39.38 -14.79 9.75
CA ASN A 637 39.94 -15.08 8.42
C ASN A 637 38.97 -15.91 7.56
N ILE A 638 37.91 -15.25 7.09
CA ILE A 638 36.79 -15.87 6.38
C ILE A 638 36.91 -15.82 4.85
N CYS A 639 37.87 -15.06 4.31
CA CYS A 639 38.13 -14.95 2.87
C CYS A 639 39.64 -14.76 2.61
N PRO A 640 40.49 -15.75 2.91
CA PRO A 640 41.92 -15.64 2.63
C PRO A 640 42.18 -15.56 1.12
N LYS A 641 43.17 -14.76 0.73
CA LYS A 641 43.61 -14.69 -0.67
C LYS A 641 44.32 -16.00 -1.06
N PRO A 642 43.93 -16.70 -2.14
CA PRO A 642 44.61 -17.91 -2.55
C PRO A 642 46.07 -17.62 -2.92
N GLU A 643 46.93 -18.63 -2.73
CA GLU A 643 48.30 -18.56 -3.19
C GLU A 643 48.35 -18.49 -4.71
N ALA A 644 49.31 -17.75 -5.23
CA ALA A 644 49.56 -17.69 -6.66
C ALA A 644 50.26 -18.98 -7.13
N ASP A 645 49.94 -19.43 -8.33
CA ASP A 645 50.66 -20.51 -9.01
C ASP A 645 52.12 -20.13 -9.32
N GLU A 646 52.88 -21.07 -9.87
CA GLU A 646 54.29 -20.87 -10.26
C GLU A 646 54.51 -19.72 -11.27
N ASN A 647 53.46 -19.29 -11.97
CA ASN A 647 53.46 -18.20 -12.94
C ASN A 647 52.93 -16.89 -12.34
N GLY A 648 52.56 -16.87 -11.05
CA GLY A 648 52.00 -15.71 -10.37
C GLY A 648 50.50 -15.51 -10.60
N ASN A 649 49.78 -16.48 -11.17
CA ASN A 649 48.33 -16.40 -11.37
C ASN A 649 47.59 -16.89 -10.13
N ILE A 650 46.53 -16.19 -9.76
CA ILE A 650 45.62 -16.60 -8.70
C ILE A 650 44.36 -17.12 -9.38
N ASP A 651 44.02 -18.38 -9.12
CA ASP A 651 42.84 -19.03 -9.71
C ASP A 651 41.80 -19.36 -8.64
N TYR A 652 40.55 -19.03 -8.92
CA TYR A 652 39.38 -19.37 -8.12
C TYR A 652 38.11 -19.22 -8.96
N PRO A 653 37.04 -19.98 -8.67
CA PRO A 653 35.79 -19.88 -9.42
C PRO A 653 35.10 -18.52 -9.25
N ILE A 654 34.51 -18.01 -10.35
CA ILE A 654 33.82 -16.72 -10.41
C ILE A 654 32.47 -16.92 -11.11
N PHE A 655 31.41 -16.37 -10.51
CA PHE A 655 30.07 -16.46 -11.08
C PHE A 655 29.81 -15.37 -12.12
N PHE A 656 29.48 -15.76 -13.35
CA PHE A 656 29.07 -14.82 -14.41
C PHE A 656 27.65 -15.12 -14.87
N ALA A 657 26.81 -14.09 -14.91
CA ALA A 657 25.45 -14.19 -15.41
C ALA A 657 25.06 -12.94 -16.20
N THR A 658 24.00 -13.06 -17.01
CA THR A 658 23.43 -11.93 -17.74
C THR A 658 21.92 -12.06 -17.76
N MET A 659 21.22 -11.01 -17.35
CA MET A 659 19.77 -10.86 -17.44
C MET A 659 19.31 -10.96 -18.90
N GLN A 660 18.55 -11.99 -19.22
CA GLN A 660 18.00 -12.26 -20.55
C GLN A 660 16.64 -11.58 -20.75
N GLU A 661 15.81 -11.55 -19.71
CA GLU A 661 14.44 -11.07 -19.83
C GLU A 661 14.35 -9.56 -19.57
N PRO A 662 13.71 -8.78 -20.45
CA PRO A 662 13.54 -7.36 -20.23
C PRO A 662 12.47 -7.08 -19.18
N SER A 663 12.84 -6.33 -18.15
CA SER A 663 11.93 -5.81 -17.14
C SER A 663 11.19 -4.54 -17.54
N LYS A 664 11.68 -3.87 -18.60
CA LYS A 664 11.09 -2.66 -19.17
C LYS A 664 11.11 -2.75 -20.69
N ASN A 665 10.17 -2.06 -21.33
CA ASN A 665 10.16 -1.91 -22.79
C ASN A 665 11.17 -0.84 -23.26
N GLY A 666 11.22 -0.59 -24.57
CA GLY A 666 12.11 0.41 -25.17
C GLY A 666 11.87 1.86 -24.69
N SER A 667 10.68 2.17 -24.20
CA SER A 667 10.26 3.47 -23.65
C SER A 667 10.59 3.64 -22.17
N GLY A 668 10.89 2.55 -21.47
CA GLY A 668 11.14 2.53 -20.02
C GLY A 668 9.94 2.13 -19.16
N ASP A 669 8.82 1.73 -19.77
CA ASP A 669 7.66 1.23 -19.03
C ASP A 669 7.90 -0.21 -18.55
N LYS A 670 7.50 -0.52 -17.31
CA LYS A 670 7.61 -1.85 -16.72
C LYS A 670 6.83 -2.89 -17.53
N ILE A 671 7.44 -4.04 -17.76
CA ILE A 671 6.79 -5.23 -18.30
C ILE A 671 6.42 -6.10 -17.10
N TYR A 672 5.16 -6.49 -16.99
CA TYR A 672 4.68 -7.33 -15.89
C TYR A 672 4.59 -8.78 -16.32
N VAL A 673 4.71 -9.70 -15.37
CA VAL A 673 4.47 -11.12 -15.62
C VAL A 673 3.00 -11.32 -15.96
N SER A 674 2.75 -12.10 -17.01
CA SER A 674 1.42 -12.42 -17.49
C SER A 674 1.35 -13.87 -17.93
N GLU A 675 0.15 -14.41 -17.91
CA GLU A 675 -0.16 -15.73 -18.45
C GLU A 675 -1.22 -15.59 -19.54
N ASN A 676 -1.04 -16.39 -20.59
CA ASN A 676 -1.97 -16.44 -21.71
C ASN A 676 -2.93 -17.60 -21.49
N TYR A 677 -4.22 -17.31 -21.60
CA TYR A 677 -5.28 -18.28 -21.46
C TYR A 677 -6.10 -18.38 -22.74
N VAL A 678 -6.76 -19.51 -22.90
CA VAL A 678 -7.75 -19.74 -23.93
C VAL A 678 -9.05 -20.26 -23.33
N THR A 679 -10.18 -19.83 -23.89
CA THR A 679 -11.46 -20.55 -23.73
C THR A 679 -11.80 -21.27 -25.01
N TRP A 680 -12.40 -22.45 -24.87
CA TRP A 680 -12.76 -23.31 -25.99
C TRP A 680 -14.26 -23.57 -25.99
N THR A 681 -14.94 -23.11 -27.02
CA THR A 681 -16.41 -23.08 -27.11
C THR A 681 -16.91 -23.73 -28.38
N PHE A 682 -17.95 -24.54 -28.25
CA PHE A 682 -18.73 -25.09 -29.36
C PHE A 682 -20.11 -24.44 -29.43
N TYR A 683 -20.64 -24.28 -30.65
CA TYR A 683 -21.94 -23.70 -30.91
C TYR A 683 -22.80 -24.66 -31.74
N GLU A 684 -23.89 -25.13 -31.15
CA GLU A 684 -24.92 -25.89 -31.87
C GLU A 684 -26.08 -24.99 -32.27
N TYR A 685 -26.59 -25.18 -33.49
CA TYR A 685 -27.65 -24.35 -34.05
C TYR A 685 -28.85 -25.23 -34.40
N GLU A 686 -30.02 -24.88 -33.87
CA GLU A 686 -31.27 -25.58 -34.14
C GLU A 686 -32.37 -24.58 -34.45
N THR A 687 -32.97 -24.69 -35.65
CA THR A 687 -34.09 -23.85 -36.03
C THR A 687 -35.39 -24.52 -35.63
N ILE A 688 -36.17 -23.87 -34.76
CA ILE A 688 -37.46 -24.34 -34.28
C ILE A 688 -38.58 -23.37 -34.69
N ASN A 689 -39.81 -23.86 -34.71
CA ASN A 689 -40.97 -22.99 -34.81
C ASN A 689 -41.31 -22.39 -33.45
N VAL A 690 -41.27 -21.07 -33.34
CA VAL A 690 -41.81 -20.34 -32.21
C VAL A 690 -43.25 -19.98 -32.52
N ILE A 691 -44.16 -20.51 -31.71
CA ILE A 691 -45.59 -20.38 -31.90
C ILE A 691 -46.14 -19.43 -30.84
N THR A 692 -46.53 -18.22 -31.27
CA THR A 692 -47.09 -17.20 -30.39
C THR A 692 -48.60 -17.10 -30.59
N ARG A 693 -49.37 -17.28 -29.53
CA ARG A 693 -50.81 -17.03 -29.55
C ARG A 693 -51.08 -15.53 -29.57
N ARG A 694 -51.83 -15.05 -30.55
CA ARG A 694 -52.03 -13.60 -30.79
C ARG A 694 -52.97 -12.92 -29.80
N SER A 695 -53.85 -13.67 -29.13
CA SER A 695 -54.82 -13.11 -28.19
C SER A 695 -54.16 -12.51 -26.95
N ASP A 696 -53.05 -13.09 -26.51
CA ASP A 696 -52.39 -12.78 -25.24
C ASP A 696 -50.86 -12.74 -25.35
N GLY A 697 -50.30 -13.04 -26.52
CA GLY A 697 -48.85 -13.01 -26.75
C GLY A 697 -48.10 -14.21 -26.18
N ALA A 698 -48.78 -15.22 -25.64
CA ALA A 698 -48.14 -16.38 -25.03
C ALA A 698 -47.39 -17.22 -26.08
N VAL A 699 -46.13 -17.56 -25.80
CA VAL A 699 -45.37 -18.56 -26.58
C VAL A 699 -45.77 -19.93 -26.06
N ILE A 700 -46.25 -20.80 -26.96
CA ILE A 700 -46.72 -22.14 -26.62
C ILE A 700 -45.84 -23.19 -27.32
N SER A 701 -45.75 -24.38 -26.72
CA SER A 701 -45.01 -25.49 -27.28
C SER A 701 -45.68 -26.04 -28.55
N GLU A 702 -44.92 -26.74 -29.39
CA GLU A 702 -45.45 -27.39 -30.59
C GLU A 702 -46.51 -28.45 -30.25
N GLN A 703 -46.34 -29.16 -29.13
CA GLN A 703 -47.31 -30.13 -28.61
C GLN A 703 -48.64 -29.44 -28.23
N GLU A 704 -48.57 -28.32 -27.50
CA GLU A 704 -49.77 -27.55 -27.14
C GLU A 704 -50.47 -26.97 -28.37
N TYR A 705 -49.70 -26.49 -29.35
CA TYR A 705 -50.26 -26.00 -30.61
C TYR A 705 -50.99 -27.10 -31.39
N GLU A 706 -50.44 -28.30 -31.48
CA GLU A 706 -51.09 -29.43 -32.17
C GLU A 706 -52.35 -29.89 -31.42
N ILE A 707 -52.35 -29.87 -30.09
CA ILE A 707 -53.57 -30.08 -29.29
C ILE A 707 -54.62 -29.02 -29.61
N GLU A 708 -54.27 -27.73 -29.64
CA GLU A 708 -55.19 -26.64 -30.01
C GLU A 708 -55.67 -26.77 -31.46
N ARG A 709 -54.81 -27.20 -32.38
CA ARG A 709 -55.10 -27.42 -33.80
C ARG A 709 -56.10 -28.53 -34.03
N SER A 710 -56.14 -29.53 -33.16
CA SER A 710 -57.11 -30.62 -33.20
C SER A 710 -58.54 -30.20 -32.80
N LYS A 711 -58.71 -29.02 -32.18
CA LYS A 711 -60.03 -28.52 -31.73
C LYS A 711 -60.83 -27.94 -32.90
N LYS A 712 -62.15 -28.18 -32.92
CA LYS A 712 -63.07 -27.63 -33.94
C LYS A 712 -63.09 -26.09 -34.00
N THR A 713 -62.71 -25.41 -32.91
CA THR A 713 -62.68 -23.94 -32.81
C THR A 713 -61.35 -23.34 -33.26
N PHE A 714 -60.38 -24.16 -33.70
CA PHE A 714 -59.08 -23.69 -34.12
C PHE A 714 -59.16 -22.72 -35.31
N ARG A 715 -58.45 -21.61 -35.19
CA ARG A 715 -58.19 -20.70 -36.31
C ARG A 715 -56.69 -20.45 -36.39
N LYS A 716 -56.08 -20.84 -37.51
CA LYS A 716 -54.65 -20.62 -37.77
C LYS A 716 -54.25 -19.14 -37.63
N SER A 717 -55.17 -18.22 -37.95
CA SER A 717 -54.98 -16.77 -37.80
C SER A 717 -54.83 -16.30 -36.35
N HIS A 718 -55.23 -17.10 -35.35
CA HIS A 718 -55.03 -16.78 -33.93
C HIS A 718 -53.60 -17.03 -33.45
N TYR A 719 -52.75 -17.64 -34.28
CA TYR A 719 -51.37 -17.95 -33.94
C TYR A 719 -50.42 -17.29 -34.94
N LYS A 720 -49.26 -16.87 -34.47
CA LYS A 720 -48.13 -16.44 -35.29
C LYS A 720 -47.06 -17.51 -35.15
N ILE A 721 -46.74 -18.19 -36.25
CA ILE A 721 -45.64 -19.15 -36.30
C ILE A 721 -44.47 -18.47 -37.00
N GLN A 722 -43.32 -18.44 -36.33
CA GLN A 722 -42.09 -17.87 -36.87
C GLN A 722 -40.95 -18.84 -36.60
N ALA A 723 -40.15 -19.13 -37.61
CA ALA A 723 -38.95 -19.93 -37.43
C ALA A 723 -37.85 -19.08 -36.77
N GLU A 724 -37.25 -19.61 -35.70
CA GLU A 724 -36.18 -18.97 -34.95
C GLU A 724 -35.05 -19.98 -34.73
N THR A 725 -33.80 -19.55 -34.97
CA THR A 725 -32.62 -20.37 -34.75
C THR A 725 -32.13 -20.18 -33.32
N LYS A 726 -32.28 -21.22 -32.49
CA LYS A 726 -31.70 -21.31 -31.16
C LYS A 726 -30.22 -21.66 -31.28
N VAL A 727 -29.39 -20.98 -30.49
CA VAL A 727 -27.96 -21.27 -30.38
C VAL A 727 -27.70 -21.85 -28.99
N THR A 728 -27.10 -23.04 -28.94
CA THR A 728 -26.62 -23.66 -27.70
C THR A 728 -25.11 -23.48 -27.64
N LYS A 729 -24.65 -22.75 -26.61
CA LYS A 729 -23.22 -22.56 -26.34
C LYS A 729 -22.75 -23.63 -25.37
N ILE A 730 -21.68 -24.35 -25.72
CA ILE A 730 -21.08 -25.41 -24.91
C ILE A 730 -19.62 -25.02 -24.66
N GLU A 731 -19.27 -24.70 -23.42
CA GLU A 731 -17.89 -24.41 -23.02
C GLU A 731 -17.19 -25.69 -22.60
N LYS A 732 -16.01 -25.94 -23.15
CA LYS A 732 -15.18 -27.06 -22.74
C LYS A 732 -14.53 -26.75 -21.39
N THR A 733 -14.50 -27.73 -20.51
CA THR A 733 -13.78 -27.66 -19.23
C THR A 733 -12.49 -28.48 -19.26
N ASN A 734 -11.51 -28.03 -18.47
CA ASN A 734 -10.26 -28.75 -18.22
C ASN A 734 -10.48 -29.86 -17.16
N LYS A 735 -9.39 -30.50 -16.70
CA LYS A 735 -9.44 -31.60 -15.70
C LYS A 735 -9.92 -31.16 -14.32
N ASP A 736 -9.87 -29.87 -14.03
CA ASP A 736 -10.27 -29.24 -12.77
C ASP A 736 -11.67 -28.60 -12.86
N ASP A 737 -12.45 -28.96 -13.88
CA ASP A 737 -13.78 -28.41 -14.19
C ASP A 737 -13.80 -26.89 -14.47
N GLU A 738 -12.66 -26.27 -14.81
CA GLU A 738 -12.58 -24.87 -15.20
C GLU A 738 -12.71 -24.69 -16.71
N THR A 739 -13.33 -23.59 -17.17
CA THR A 739 -13.51 -23.29 -18.62
C THR A 739 -12.30 -22.63 -19.27
N ARG A 740 -11.24 -22.40 -18.49
CA ARG A 740 -10.02 -21.69 -18.90
C ARG A 740 -8.87 -22.67 -19.00
N PHE A 741 -8.11 -22.56 -20.09
CA PHE A 741 -6.91 -23.37 -20.31
C PHE A 741 -5.72 -22.44 -20.41
N ILE A 742 -4.61 -22.81 -19.80
CA ILE A 742 -3.33 -22.13 -20.05
C ILE A 742 -2.93 -22.42 -21.49
N ARG A 743 -2.64 -21.37 -22.26
CA ARG A 743 -2.44 -21.46 -23.71
C ARG A 743 -1.32 -22.43 -24.08
N ASP A 744 -0.20 -22.39 -23.39
CA ASP A 744 0.96 -23.24 -23.71
C ASP A 744 0.64 -24.72 -23.47
N LEU A 745 -0.03 -25.03 -22.36
CA LEU A 745 -0.50 -26.38 -22.06
C LEU A 745 -1.60 -26.84 -23.01
N PHE A 746 -2.50 -25.94 -23.42
CA PHE A 746 -3.51 -26.23 -24.43
C PHE A 746 -2.87 -26.63 -25.75
N VAL A 747 -1.87 -25.86 -26.21
CA VAL A 747 -1.17 -26.15 -27.48
C VAL A 747 -0.40 -27.46 -27.39
N GLU A 748 0.20 -27.77 -26.24
CA GLU A 748 0.88 -29.04 -26.00
C GLU A 748 -0.09 -30.24 -26.04
N GLU A 749 -1.28 -30.12 -25.43
CA GLU A 749 -2.24 -31.22 -25.31
C GLU A 749 -3.13 -31.38 -26.56
N TYR A 750 -3.59 -30.28 -27.15
CA TYR A 750 -4.62 -30.27 -28.20
C TYR A 750 -4.10 -29.80 -29.58
N GLY A 751 -2.94 -29.14 -29.64
CA GLY A 751 -2.33 -28.65 -30.89
C GLY A 751 -2.58 -27.17 -31.16
N ASP A 752 -2.27 -26.71 -32.39
CA ASP A 752 -2.36 -25.29 -32.75
C ASP A 752 -3.80 -24.75 -32.61
N LEU A 753 -3.92 -23.53 -32.10
CA LEU A 753 -5.22 -22.91 -31.81
C LEU A 753 -6.14 -22.84 -33.03
N ASN A 754 -5.61 -22.67 -34.24
CA ASN A 754 -6.41 -22.55 -35.44
C ASN A 754 -7.04 -23.88 -35.88
N THR A 755 -6.50 -25.02 -35.41
CA THR A 755 -7.10 -26.34 -35.65
C THR A 755 -8.41 -26.53 -34.88
N HIS A 756 -8.71 -25.64 -33.94
CA HIS A 756 -9.94 -25.60 -33.13
C HIS A 756 -10.84 -24.41 -33.47
N ARG A 757 -10.72 -23.89 -34.70
CA ARG A 757 -11.62 -22.86 -35.22
C ARG A 757 -12.34 -23.42 -36.43
N HIS A 758 -13.64 -23.65 -36.28
CA HIS A 758 -14.47 -24.24 -37.32
C HIS A 758 -15.72 -23.41 -37.59
N TRP A 759 -16.12 -23.39 -38.86
CA TRP A 759 -17.35 -22.76 -39.32
C TRP A 759 -18.25 -23.78 -39.99
N GLN A 760 -19.55 -23.56 -39.91
CA GLN A 760 -20.55 -24.36 -40.60
C GLN A 760 -21.47 -23.47 -41.41
N LEU A 761 -21.85 -23.95 -42.60
CA LEU A 761 -22.79 -23.23 -43.44
C LEU A 761 -24.14 -23.11 -42.73
N GLU A 762 -24.80 -21.95 -42.83
CA GLU A 762 -26.13 -21.72 -42.27
C GLU A 762 -27.17 -22.66 -42.89
N ASN A 763 -28.07 -23.20 -42.07
CA ASN A 763 -29.16 -24.04 -42.56
C ASN A 763 -30.33 -23.18 -43.07
N VAL A 764 -30.15 -22.58 -44.24
CA VAL A 764 -31.11 -21.64 -44.85
C VAL A 764 -31.31 -21.93 -46.34
N GLU A 765 -32.48 -21.61 -46.84
CA GLU A 765 -32.84 -21.62 -48.26
C GLU A 765 -33.33 -20.24 -48.70
N PHE A 766 -33.30 -19.96 -49.99
CA PHE A 766 -33.81 -18.74 -50.58
C PHE A 766 -35.11 -19.03 -51.33
N VAL A 767 -36.22 -18.48 -50.82
CA VAL A 767 -37.57 -18.72 -51.37
C VAL A 767 -38.00 -17.53 -52.21
N ILE A 768 -38.57 -17.77 -53.39
CA ILE A 768 -39.04 -16.69 -54.27
C ILE A 768 -40.17 -15.87 -53.61
N LYS A 769 -40.12 -14.54 -53.77
CA LYS A 769 -41.16 -13.63 -53.25
C LYS A 769 -42.48 -13.84 -54.00
N GLN A 770 -43.60 -13.84 -53.28
CA GLN A 770 -44.93 -14.21 -53.85
C GLN A 770 -45.32 -13.39 -55.09
N ASN A 771 -44.92 -12.12 -55.16
CA ASN A 771 -45.18 -11.20 -56.26
C ASN A 771 -44.22 -11.36 -57.46
N LYS A 772 -43.31 -12.33 -57.42
CA LYS A 772 -42.27 -12.57 -58.43
C LYS A 772 -42.26 -14.02 -58.94
N LYS A 773 -43.25 -14.85 -58.57
CA LYS A 773 -43.39 -16.25 -59.03
C LYS A 773 -43.66 -16.32 -60.54
N SER A 774 -42.96 -17.22 -61.24
CA SER A 774 -43.19 -17.60 -62.63
C SER A 774 -42.77 -19.06 -62.85
N ASP A 775 -43.34 -19.75 -63.84
CA ASP A 775 -43.02 -21.16 -64.12
C ASP A 775 -41.55 -21.41 -64.51
N GLU A 776 -40.84 -20.36 -64.95
CA GLU A 776 -39.43 -20.41 -65.36
C GLU A 776 -38.43 -20.26 -64.20
N LYS A 777 -38.87 -19.93 -62.98
CA LYS A 777 -37.96 -19.65 -61.84
C LYS A 777 -38.12 -20.68 -60.72
N PRO A 778 -37.02 -21.22 -60.16
CA PRO A 778 -37.09 -22.18 -59.07
C PRO A 778 -37.73 -21.56 -57.83
N GLU A 779 -38.62 -22.31 -57.17
CA GLU A 779 -39.32 -21.79 -55.98
C GLU A 779 -38.39 -21.62 -54.77
N ARG A 780 -37.33 -22.43 -54.72
CA ARG A 780 -36.35 -22.50 -53.64
C ARG A 780 -34.95 -22.67 -54.22
N LEU A 781 -33.99 -21.99 -53.63
CA LEU A 781 -32.58 -22.06 -53.97
C LEU A 781 -31.75 -22.36 -52.72
N SER A 782 -30.72 -23.17 -52.87
CA SER A 782 -29.62 -23.27 -51.91
C SER A 782 -28.79 -21.97 -51.89
N ILE A 783 -27.90 -21.85 -50.91
CA ILE A 783 -26.99 -20.69 -50.80
C ILE A 783 -26.06 -20.62 -52.01
N GLU A 784 -25.57 -21.77 -52.49
CA GLU A 784 -24.69 -21.86 -53.65
C GLU A 784 -25.40 -21.35 -54.92
N GLU A 785 -26.60 -21.87 -55.20
CA GLU A 785 -27.39 -21.45 -56.35
C GLU A 785 -27.78 -19.97 -56.27
N TYR A 786 -28.11 -19.47 -55.07
CA TYR A 786 -28.42 -18.06 -54.85
C TYR A 786 -27.21 -17.16 -55.12
N LEU A 787 -26.01 -17.57 -54.72
CA LEU A 787 -24.79 -16.78 -54.90
C LEU A 787 -24.38 -16.67 -56.36
N LEU A 788 -24.71 -17.66 -57.20
CA LEU A 788 -24.48 -17.66 -58.65
C LEU A 788 -25.40 -16.68 -59.42
N LEU A 789 -26.48 -16.20 -58.81
CA LEU A 789 -27.40 -15.24 -59.44
C LEU A 789 -26.79 -13.83 -59.57
N ASP A 790 -27.22 -13.12 -60.61
CA ASP A 790 -26.97 -11.69 -60.77
C ASP A 790 -27.72 -10.86 -59.72
N SER A 791 -27.22 -9.66 -59.42
CA SER A 791 -27.78 -8.78 -58.37
C SER A 791 -29.27 -8.47 -58.56
N SER A 792 -29.73 -8.30 -59.80
CA SER A 792 -31.14 -8.04 -60.13
C SER A 792 -32.05 -9.26 -59.89
N GLU A 793 -31.48 -10.47 -59.93
CA GLU A 793 -32.22 -11.71 -59.73
C GLU A 793 -32.31 -12.09 -58.25
N LYS A 794 -31.23 -11.83 -57.49
CA LYS A 794 -31.17 -12.00 -56.03
C LYS A 794 -32.30 -11.28 -55.29
N ASP A 795 -32.73 -10.12 -55.79
CA ASP A 795 -33.84 -9.32 -55.23
C ASP A 795 -35.19 -10.04 -55.29
N ASN A 796 -35.35 -11.05 -56.14
CA ASN A 796 -36.59 -11.81 -56.25
C ASN A 796 -36.75 -12.85 -55.14
N TYR A 797 -35.68 -13.17 -54.41
CA TYR A 797 -35.69 -14.18 -53.35
C TYR A 797 -35.63 -13.56 -51.96
N LYS A 798 -36.12 -14.29 -50.97
CA LYS A 798 -35.98 -13.98 -49.54
C LYS A 798 -35.33 -15.14 -48.82
N LYS A 799 -34.42 -14.83 -47.90
CA LYS A 799 -33.81 -15.81 -47.01
C LYS A 799 -34.87 -16.42 -46.10
N SER A 800 -34.89 -17.75 -45.98
CA SER A 800 -35.81 -18.52 -45.17
C SER A 800 -35.02 -19.61 -44.42
N PRO A 801 -35.12 -19.71 -43.09
CA PRO A 801 -34.42 -20.75 -42.35
C PRO A 801 -35.06 -22.13 -42.56
N ILE A 802 -34.23 -23.17 -42.55
CA ILE A 802 -34.66 -24.57 -42.62
C ILE A 802 -34.79 -25.10 -41.20
N LEU A 803 -35.92 -25.75 -40.89
CA LEU A 803 -36.22 -26.30 -39.56
C LEU A 803 -35.32 -27.51 -39.22
N GLY A 804 -34.96 -27.64 -37.95
CA GLY A 804 -34.12 -28.71 -37.42
C GLY A 804 -32.69 -28.28 -37.09
N LYS A 805 -31.89 -29.25 -36.65
CA LYS A 805 -30.46 -29.06 -36.34
C LYS A 805 -29.66 -28.74 -37.60
N ASN A 806 -28.73 -27.80 -37.49
CA ASN A 806 -27.77 -27.53 -38.55
C ASN A 806 -26.67 -28.60 -38.53
N ASN A 807 -26.71 -29.51 -39.50
CA ASN A 807 -25.75 -30.60 -39.65
C ASN A 807 -24.85 -30.40 -40.88
N ASN A 808 -24.71 -29.16 -41.37
CA ASN A 808 -23.82 -28.85 -42.49
C ASN A 808 -22.37 -29.16 -42.13
N GLN A 809 -21.57 -29.54 -43.14
CA GLN A 809 -20.17 -29.87 -42.95
C GLN A 809 -19.39 -28.69 -42.36
N LEU A 810 -18.53 -29.00 -41.39
CA LEU A 810 -17.60 -28.04 -40.81
C LEU A 810 -16.45 -27.79 -41.79
N ILE A 811 -16.03 -26.53 -41.88
CA ILE A 811 -14.83 -26.11 -42.60
C ILE A 811 -13.82 -25.53 -41.60
N SER A 812 -12.55 -25.75 -41.88
CA SER A 812 -11.41 -25.28 -41.09
C SER A 812 -11.17 -23.78 -41.22
N TYR A 813 -10.30 -23.25 -40.36
CA TYR A 813 -9.82 -21.86 -40.40
C TYR A 813 -9.26 -21.44 -41.77
N ASP A 814 -8.44 -22.28 -42.38
CA ASP A 814 -7.82 -21.96 -43.67
C ASP A 814 -8.84 -21.97 -44.81
N GLU A 815 -9.73 -22.97 -44.83
CA GLU A 815 -10.82 -23.05 -45.81
C GLU A 815 -11.76 -21.83 -45.69
N TYR A 816 -12.13 -21.46 -44.45
CA TYR A 816 -12.95 -20.27 -44.21
C TYR A 816 -12.26 -19.00 -44.69
N ASN A 817 -10.96 -18.85 -44.47
CA ASN A 817 -10.22 -17.66 -44.89
C ASN A 817 -10.09 -17.51 -46.41
N GLN A 818 -10.11 -18.61 -47.14
CA GLN A 818 -10.12 -18.64 -48.61
C GLN A 818 -11.48 -18.27 -49.22
N LEU A 819 -12.57 -18.27 -48.44
CA LEU A 819 -13.89 -17.87 -48.92
C LEU A 819 -13.96 -16.38 -49.29
N SER A 820 -14.77 -16.06 -50.30
CA SER A 820 -15.09 -14.67 -50.63
C SER A 820 -15.92 -14.01 -49.52
N SER A 821 -15.91 -12.67 -49.48
CA SER A 821 -16.71 -11.89 -48.54
C SER A 821 -18.22 -12.17 -48.64
N GLU A 822 -18.71 -12.57 -49.81
CA GLU A 822 -20.12 -12.96 -50.00
C GLU A 822 -20.43 -14.32 -49.37
N TRP A 823 -19.52 -15.30 -49.49
CA TRP A 823 -19.69 -16.62 -48.87
C TRP A 823 -19.63 -16.55 -47.34
N LYS A 824 -18.70 -15.76 -46.77
CA LYS A 824 -18.53 -15.61 -45.32
C LYS A 824 -19.81 -15.17 -44.58
N LYS A 825 -20.72 -14.45 -45.25
CA LYS A 825 -22.02 -14.01 -44.69
C LYS A 825 -22.96 -15.16 -44.31
N TYR A 826 -22.73 -16.36 -44.85
CA TYR A 826 -23.59 -17.53 -44.68
C TYR A 826 -22.97 -18.62 -43.82
N TYR A 827 -21.82 -18.36 -43.20
CA TYR A 827 -21.18 -19.31 -42.29
C TYR A 827 -21.33 -18.84 -40.85
N LYS A 828 -21.66 -19.78 -39.96
CA LYS A 828 -21.69 -19.58 -38.51
C LYS A 828 -20.48 -20.25 -37.88
N VAL A 829 -19.96 -19.64 -36.82
CA VAL A 829 -18.92 -20.24 -35.99
C VAL A 829 -19.51 -21.49 -35.33
N SER A 830 -18.85 -22.64 -35.48
CA SER A 830 -19.26 -23.90 -34.85
C SER A 830 -18.32 -24.28 -33.70
N GLU A 831 -17.03 -23.95 -33.84
CA GLU A 831 -16.01 -24.12 -32.81
C GLU A 831 -15.12 -22.88 -32.78
N GLU A 832 -14.81 -22.39 -31.58
CA GLU A 832 -14.05 -21.16 -31.38
C GLU A 832 -13.08 -21.29 -30.21
N ILE A 833 -11.89 -20.71 -30.41
CA ILE A 833 -10.91 -20.43 -29.37
C ILE A 833 -10.83 -18.92 -29.15
N ASN A 834 -10.97 -18.47 -27.91
CA ASN A 834 -10.75 -17.06 -27.55
C ASN A 834 -9.52 -16.94 -26.66
N GLU A 835 -8.54 -16.16 -27.11
CA GLU A 835 -7.30 -15.87 -26.37
C GLU A 835 -7.47 -14.62 -25.51
N PHE A 836 -6.92 -14.66 -24.30
CA PHE A 836 -6.82 -13.50 -23.43
C PHE A 836 -5.59 -13.62 -22.54
N THR A 837 -5.08 -12.49 -22.09
CA THR A 837 -3.88 -12.40 -21.25
C THR A 837 -4.25 -11.82 -19.90
N GLU A 838 -3.84 -12.47 -18.83
CA GLU A 838 -4.03 -11.97 -17.46
C GLU A 838 -2.68 -11.71 -16.81
N ARG A 839 -2.58 -10.65 -16.01
CA ARG A 839 -1.39 -10.39 -15.21
C ARG A 839 -1.38 -11.35 -14.04
N ILE A 840 -0.24 -11.99 -13.82
CA ILE A 840 -0.04 -12.87 -12.67
C ILE A 840 0.12 -12.00 -11.41
N LYS A 841 -0.41 -12.52 -10.31
CA LYS A 841 -0.30 -11.93 -8.99
C LYS A 841 0.47 -12.88 -8.07
N ASP A 842 1.29 -12.33 -7.19
CA ASP A 842 1.91 -13.06 -6.10
C ASP A 842 0.85 -13.60 -5.10
N THR A 843 1.28 -14.39 -4.14
CA THR A 843 0.50 -14.93 -3.00
C THR A 843 -0.19 -13.86 -2.17
N HIS A 844 0.24 -12.60 -2.27
CA HIS A 844 -0.32 -11.44 -1.57
C HIS A 844 -1.27 -10.61 -2.46
N GLY A 845 -1.47 -11.00 -3.73
CA GLY A 845 -2.37 -10.36 -4.67
C GLY A 845 -1.75 -9.22 -5.50
N HIS A 846 -0.43 -9.03 -5.48
CA HIS A 846 0.26 -7.97 -6.21
C HIS A 846 0.80 -8.45 -7.56
N ILE A 847 0.71 -7.59 -8.58
CA ILE A 847 1.41 -7.81 -9.86
C ILE A 847 2.90 -7.49 -9.70
N PHE A 848 3.76 -8.22 -10.40
CA PHE A 848 5.21 -8.03 -10.33
C PHE A 848 5.87 -7.96 -11.72
N VAL A 849 7.04 -7.33 -11.75
CA VAL A 849 7.80 -7.03 -12.97
C VAL A 849 8.44 -8.30 -13.51
N LYS A 850 8.37 -8.50 -14.82
CA LYS A 850 8.99 -9.64 -15.52
C LYS A 850 10.52 -9.53 -15.46
N HIS A 851 11.21 -10.55 -14.96
CA HIS A 851 12.68 -10.65 -14.98
C HIS A 851 13.15 -12.07 -14.66
N ASP A 852 14.38 -12.40 -15.03
CA ASP A 852 15.07 -13.66 -14.72
C ASP A 852 16.12 -13.52 -13.61
N LEU A 853 16.10 -12.42 -12.86
CA LEU A 853 17.10 -12.16 -11.81
C LEU A 853 16.93 -13.03 -10.57
N PHE A 854 15.70 -13.35 -10.18
CA PHE A 854 15.37 -14.21 -9.04
C PHE A 854 13.93 -14.73 -9.14
N ASN A 855 13.62 -15.80 -8.39
CA ASN A 855 12.25 -16.28 -8.24
C ASN A 855 11.45 -15.34 -7.32
N HIS A 856 10.45 -14.64 -7.87
CA HIS A 856 9.71 -13.59 -7.18
C HIS A 856 8.87 -14.12 -6.02
N ASP A 857 8.20 -15.24 -6.22
CA ASP A 857 7.32 -15.85 -5.23
C ASP A 857 7.43 -17.38 -5.31
N PRO A 858 8.34 -17.99 -4.52
CA PRO A 858 8.51 -19.43 -4.49
C PRO A 858 7.29 -20.20 -3.96
N GLU A 859 6.36 -19.54 -3.28
CA GLU A 859 5.13 -20.16 -2.76
C GLU A 859 3.98 -20.12 -3.78
N LEU A 860 4.12 -19.36 -4.87
CA LEU A 860 3.12 -19.28 -5.93
C LEU A 860 2.99 -20.64 -6.64
N GLU A 861 1.78 -21.19 -6.65
CA GLU A 861 1.49 -22.48 -7.29
C GLU A 861 1.86 -22.44 -8.78
N ASN A 862 2.75 -23.34 -9.18
CA ASN A 862 3.19 -23.44 -10.56
C ASN A 862 2.17 -24.19 -11.41
N LYS A 863 1.26 -23.44 -12.05
CA LYS A 863 0.33 -24.00 -13.04
C LYS A 863 0.92 -24.09 -14.45
N ASN A 864 2.03 -23.40 -14.75
CA ASN A 864 2.70 -23.40 -16.05
C ASN A 864 4.23 -23.48 -15.90
N PRO A 865 4.86 -24.66 -16.10
CA PRO A 865 6.31 -24.83 -15.92
C PRO A 865 7.15 -24.04 -16.93
N TYR A 866 6.55 -23.59 -18.04
CA TYR A 866 7.22 -22.79 -19.06
C TYR A 866 7.25 -21.30 -18.72
N ASN A 867 6.49 -20.84 -17.72
CA ASN A 867 6.44 -19.43 -17.36
C ASN A 867 7.54 -19.06 -16.36
N LEU A 868 8.07 -17.85 -16.50
CA LEU A 868 9.24 -17.34 -15.78
C LEU A 868 9.03 -17.26 -14.27
N TYR A 869 7.81 -17.02 -13.79
CA TYR A 869 7.52 -16.94 -12.35
C TYR A 869 7.68 -18.26 -11.61
N SER A 870 7.86 -19.37 -12.35
CA SER A 870 7.96 -20.70 -11.80
C SER A 870 9.39 -21.24 -11.71
N GLN A 871 10.38 -20.42 -12.05
CA GLN A 871 11.77 -20.86 -12.21
C GLN A 871 12.71 -20.06 -11.31
N ASP A 872 13.74 -20.74 -10.81
CA ASP A 872 14.85 -20.12 -10.11
C ASP A 872 15.65 -19.21 -11.06
N GLY A 873 16.05 -18.04 -10.55
CA GLY A 873 16.76 -17.05 -11.33
C GLY A 873 18.26 -17.01 -11.04
N ILE A 874 18.89 -15.92 -11.48
CA ILE A 874 20.32 -15.68 -11.29
C ILE A 874 20.73 -15.70 -9.81
N ALA A 875 19.92 -15.14 -8.91
CA ALA A 875 20.24 -15.07 -7.48
C ALA A 875 20.26 -16.46 -6.83
N GLU A 876 19.27 -17.30 -7.12
CA GLU A 876 19.22 -18.67 -6.61
C GLU A 876 20.40 -19.51 -7.15
N ALA A 877 20.74 -19.37 -8.45
CA ALA A 877 21.92 -20.01 -9.03
C ALA A 877 23.24 -19.54 -8.39
N PHE A 878 23.34 -18.26 -8.03
CA PHE A 878 24.50 -17.73 -7.30
C PHE A 878 24.59 -18.30 -5.89
N LEU A 879 23.47 -18.43 -5.17
CA LEU A 879 23.47 -19.01 -3.83
C LEU A 879 23.89 -20.48 -3.85
N GLU A 880 23.49 -21.23 -4.88
CA GLU A 880 23.96 -22.58 -5.12
C GLU A 880 25.47 -22.63 -5.35
N PHE A 881 25.99 -21.77 -6.24
CA PHE A 881 27.42 -21.60 -6.46
C PHE A 881 28.16 -21.24 -5.17
N ALA A 882 27.65 -20.27 -4.41
CA ALA A 882 28.25 -19.80 -3.16
C ALA A 882 28.34 -20.92 -2.12
N ARG A 883 27.33 -21.79 -2.07
CA ARG A 883 27.32 -22.97 -1.20
C ARG A 883 28.35 -24.01 -1.64
N GLN A 884 28.47 -24.27 -2.94
CA GLN A 884 29.48 -25.19 -3.49
C GLN A 884 30.91 -24.70 -3.25
N GLU A 885 31.12 -23.39 -3.32
CA GLU A 885 32.42 -22.74 -3.11
C GLU A 885 32.73 -22.43 -1.63
N GLY A 886 31.86 -22.81 -0.71
CA GLY A 886 32.05 -22.60 0.73
C GLY A 886 32.16 -21.13 1.14
N LEU A 887 31.42 -20.23 0.47
CA LEU A 887 31.45 -18.81 0.81
C LEU A 887 30.86 -18.57 2.21
N SER A 888 31.58 -17.82 3.04
CA SER A 888 31.33 -17.71 4.49
C SER A 888 29.96 -17.17 4.91
N PHE A 889 29.22 -16.54 3.99
CA PHE A 889 27.92 -15.92 4.23
C PHE A 889 26.74 -16.78 3.74
N VAL A 890 27.01 -17.99 3.23
CA VAL A 890 26.00 -19.00 2.89
C VAL A 890 26.28 -20.24 3.74
N LYS A 891 25.30 -20.68 4.54
CA LYS A 891 25.47 -21.84 5.42
C LYS A 891 25.46 -23.15 4.60
N GLU A 892 26.26 -24.12 5.02
CA GLU A 892 26.07 -25.51 4.59
C GLU A 892 24.76 -26.04 5.17
N SER A 893 23.97 -26.72 4.32
CA SER A 893 22.65 -27.29 4.65
C SER A 893 22.72 -28.45 5.62
#